data_AF-A0A8S3ZLW7-F1
#
_entry.id   AF-A0A8S3ZLW7-F1
#
_cell.length_a   1.000
_cell.length_b   1.000
_cell.length_c   1.000
_cell.angle_alpha   90.00
_cell.angle_beta   90.00
_cell.angle_gamma   90.00
#
_symmetry.space_group_name_H-M   'P 1'
#
loop_
_entity.id
_entity.type
_entity.pdbx_description
1 polymer ?
#
loop_
_entity_poly.entity_id
_entity_poly.type
_entity_poly.pdbx_seq_one_letter_code
_entity_poly.pdbx_strand_id
1 'polypeptide(L)'
;MAERYTSYSSSDSALVSSHPFLDSSGSSRATAGQGINVTIQNLQNEQERIQKKTFTNWMNSYLCQRVPPIKVENLFEEVKDGIVLLSLLEVLSGERLPMEKGLKLSIHHHLANIKTALQFLEKKKIKLVNINATSIAEGKPSIVLGLIWTIILYFQIEETFNAVPTDNDGAPVKKTALPRQSLLEWVDSILFKKYGLHVKDFGKSWNNGVAFNAMIHNVRPDLVDMDLIRKQQAKINLEHAFSTAESHLGIPRLLDPEDVDVEKPDEKSIMTYVAQFLKGYPDSGGASGVPGVDIETAEKEMKAYSSLISWLNGEAKEVLDASYEPVTNRESEFLDYLGFKTELERREPLYQKLRAKVQSGRSVQITQLEWGNLDARWQEVDRQVKLWLRKLDSCLPGKLGKLGHWMYEAEEILCKEESTSDNAEDMAAMYDKLTQEHKEFFKDLEEWSHFFAQIKRAGRYEGLMLHGPHIDHLSKRLESISLCSALRLNKLEYNHLRYKLLACMLGAQTKVTQWTVKYGKQDAVECLLADYSDCIDRQHMCQHIDTTYTDTKKVAENYKNGGADASEITSIDNFLQEAGGKWKKMSLEIKSVRTTLEETLKAWKEYNSCVERLNLWLAEGERVMKQEIEAKEVFFKDLAQYGEKCKVLNESANFLVDVCTEVTATEVRQTVASLNQRFNSLVEGFQSFHETEVIGKVRAKYEKGVVSLKGQLNDSIALLSKRIRCVHAELKDYLIALDQCSAEVQEAENNFKVTTELAKSLVKDSSDEDVKDMLATLNSQKEVIIQLKKEIPQKIKNVKAVLPNVAAVETGILDLETWLTEGEQLIKCYKTDGSPEETDNRLHRHKAFFTKTTYQTSILESKNNVFKQICNTKDKLKNIDFTPVENLMTSANEKFQIIVTSAKEVERKLECLSRLWRSLQQKQQKLEDWLDTAENILDESQGDPENLISKHKIFFDNTDPHLMSDYETNASELLQQMNVAERKLLSETLGHLKERWE
;
A
#
# COMPACT_ATOMS: atom_id res chain seq x y z
N MET A 1 -14.71 -4.48 36.04
CA MET A 1 -13.59 -4.69 36.98
C MET A 1 -13.11 -3.32 37.40
N ALA A 2 -13.27 -3.00 38.69
CA ALA A 2 -13.13 -1.65 39.24
C ALA A 2 -11.83 -1.54 40.04
N GLU A 3 -11.10 -0.45 39.85
CA GLU A 3 -10.04 -0.03 40.79
C GLU A 3 -10.51 1.19 41.58
N ARG A 4 -10.21 1.14 42.88
CA ARG A 4 -10.69 2.03 43.95
C ARG A 4 -9.72 3.20 44.18
N TYR A 5 -10.28 4.40 44.27
CA TYR A 5 -10.13 5.42 45.34
C TYR A 5 -9.23 5.03 46.54
N THR A 6 -8.39 5.88 47.17
CA THR A 6 -8.58 7.23 47.79
C THR A 6 -7.21 7.57 48.45
N SER A 7 -6.55 8.73 48.30
CA SER A 7 -6.73 10.10 48.88
C SER A 7 -6.04 10.39 50.24
N TYR A 8 -5.52 11.64 50.36
CA TYR A 8 -5.04 12.41 51.54
C TYR A 8 -3.64 12.13 52.11
N SER A 9 -2.94 13.06 52.77
CA SER A 9 -2.61 14.50 52.59
C SER A 9 -1.65 14.87 53.73
N SER A 10 -0.79 15.86 53.49
CA SER A 10 -0.29 16.87 54.44
C SER A 10 0.84 16.55 55.45
N SER A 11 1.84 17.44 55.35
CA SER A 11 2.50 18.25 56.41
C SER A 11 3.60 17.68 57.31
N ASP A 12 4.78 18.26 57.09
CA ASP A 12 5.65 18.97 58.03
C ASP A 12 6.55 18.26 59.06
N SER A 13 7.83 18.63 58.88
CA SER A 13 8.79 19.09 59.88
C SER A 13 9.69 18.08 60.62
N ALA A 14 10.98 18.43 60.54
CA ALA A 14 11.94 18.54 61.63
C ALA A 14 13.19 17.66 61.54
N LEU A 15 14.30 18.40 61.48
CA LEU A 15 15.71 18.07 61.72
C LEU A 15 15.93 17.20 62.97
N VAL A 16 17.00 16.39 62.97
CA VAL A 16 18.21 16.58 63.82
C VAL A 16 19.12 15.34 63.75
N SER A 17 20.42 15.65 63.74
CA SER A 17 21.66 14.85 63.78
C SER A 17 21.72 13.65 64.73
N SER A 18 22.53 12.63 64.39
CA SER A 18 23.88 12.40 64.96
C SER A 18 24.47 11.00 64.64
N HIS A 19 25.75 10.98 64.28
CA HIS A 19 26.72 9.88 64.07
C HIS A 19 26.90 8.87 65.25
N PRO A 20 27.86 7.91 65.21
CA PRO A 20 27.91 6.67 64.43
C PRO A 20 28.25 5.44 65.35
N PHE A 21 28.33 4.20 64.85
CA PHE A 21 29.33 3.22 65.31
C PHE A 21 29.38 2.01 64.34
N LEU A 22 30.61 1.65 63.99
CA LEU A 22 31.00 0.54 63.12
C LEU A 22 30.77 -0.82 63.80
N ASP A 23 30.40 -1.84 63.01
CA ASP A 23 31.20 -3.07 63.02
C ASP A 23 31.17 -3.83 61.69
N SER A 24 32.33 -4.43 61.42
CA SER A 24 32.76 -5.25 60.28
C SER A 24 31.99 -6.60 60.20
N SER A 25 31.99 -7.46 59.18
CA SER A 25 32.94 -7.83 58.13
C SER A 25 32.27 -8.87 57.21
N GLY A 26 32.72 -8.99 55.95
CA GLY A 26 32.62 -10.23 55.17
C GLY A 26 31.75 -10.23 53.91
N SER A 27 32.29 -9.76 52.76
CA SER A 27 32.19 -10.43 51.45
C SER A 27 32.96 -9.63 50.38
N SER A 28 34.30 -9.72 50.43
CA SER A 28 35.22 -9.13 49.46
C SER A 28 35.61 -10.17 48.42
N ARG A 29 34.86 -10.26 47.31
CA ARG A 29 35.42 -10.62 45.99
C ARG A 29 34.44 -10.52 44.81
N ALA A 30 33.14 -10.38 45.04
CA ALA A 30 32.17 -10.07 44.00
C ALA A 30 31.80 -8.56 43.91
N THR A 31 32.14 -7.76 44.93
CA THR A 31 31.82 -6.33 45.07
C THR A 31 32.89 -5.38 44.50
N ALA A 32 34.12 -5.86 44.28
CA ALA A 32 35.22 -5.02 43.79
C ALA A 32 35.03 -4.54 42.33
N GLY A 33 34.43 -5.36 41.46
CA GLY A 33 34.14 -4.99 40.07
C GLY A 33 32.98 -3.99 39.93
N GLN A 34 31.99 -4.05 40.84
CA GLN A 34 30.90 -3.06 40.91
C GLN A 34 31.36 -1.76 41.55
N GLY A 35 32.16 -1.80 42.62
CA GLY A 35 32.72 -0.59 43.25
C GLY A 35 33.69 0.17 42.36
N ILE A 36 34.52 -0.52 41.55
CA ILE A 36 35.41 0.12 40.58
C ILE A 36 34.59 0.73 39.43
N ASN A 37 33.58 0.04 38.90
CA ASN A 37 32.71 0.61 37.86
C ASN A 37 31.87 1.79 38.37
N VAL A 38 31.38 1.75 39.61
CA VAL A 38 30.65 2.87 40.24
C VAL A 38 31.59 4.06 40.48
N THR A 39 32.82 3.84 40.95
CA THR A 39 33.81 4.92 41.12
C THR A 39 34.25 5.50 39.78
N ILE A 40 34.46 4.67 38.74
CA ILE A 40 34.76 5.13 37.38
C ILE A 40 33.58 5.93 36.80
N GLN A 41 32.35 5.45 36.98
CA GLN A 41 31.14 6.14 36.53
C GLN A 41 30.93 7.47 37.28
N ASN A 42 31.16 7.51 38.60
CA ASN A 42 31.05 8.73 39.39
C ASN A 42 32.12 9.76 38.99
N LEU A 43 33.36 9.33 38.74
CA LEU A 43 34.43 10.18 38.24
C LEU A 43 34.14 10.71 36.83
N GLN A 44 33.57 9.87 35.95
CA GLN A 44 33.14 10.29 34.62
C GLN A 44 31.99 11.29 34.66
N ASN A 45 31.00 11.06 35.53
CA ASN A 45 29.86 11.96 35.72
C ASN A 45 30.30 13.32 36.29
N GLU A 46 31.27 13.32 37.22
CA GLU A 46 31.82 14.56 37.78
C GLU A 46 32.65 15.33 36.74
N GLN A 47 33.47 14.65 35.95
CA GLN A 47 34.20 15.27 34.84
C GLN A 47 33.24 15.82 33.77
N GLU A 48 32.16 15.10 33.44
CA GLU A 48 31.13 15.57 32.51
C GLU A 48 30.44 16.84 33.03
N ARG A 49 30.15 16.89 34.34
CA ARG A 49 29.55 18.04 35.01
C ARG A 49 30.48 19.27 34.97
N ILE A 50 31.76 19.08 35.31
CA ILE A 50 32.77 20.14 35.27
C ILE A 50 32.97 20.66 33.84
N GLN A 51 33.08 19.75 32.85
CA GLN A 51 33.17 20.12 31.44
C GLN A 51 31.94 20.89 30.97
N LYS A 52 30.73 20.43 31.31
CA LYS A 52 29.49 21.14 30.96
C LYS A 52 29.52 22.56 31.48
N LYS A 53 29.85 22.76 32.76
CA LYS A 53 29.92 24.08 33.38
C LYS A 53 30.97 24.97 32.72
N THR A 54 32.20 24.47 32.58
CA THR A 54 33.32 25.20 31.98
C THR A 54 33.03 25.60 30.53
N PHE A 55 32.51 24.67 29.72
CA PHE A 55 32.18 24.93 28.32
C PHE A 55 30.98 25.86 28.18
N THR A 56 29.99 25.79 29.08
CA THR A 56 28.86 26.73 29.10
C THR A 56 29.33 28.14 29.43
N ASN A 57 30.16 28.30 30.46
CA ASN A 57 30.75 29.60 30.83
C ASN A 57 31.62 30.15 29.69
N TRP A 58 32.37 29.28 29.02
CA TRP A 58 33.19 29.65 27.86
C TRP A 58 32.31 30.11 26.70
N MET A 59 31.24 29.38 26.36
CA MET A 59 30.32 29.81 25.31
C MET A 59 29.70 31.17 25.66
N ASN A 60 29.28 31.36 26.90
CA ASN A 60 28.67 32.60 27.37
C ASN A 60 29.62 33.81 27.29
N SER A 61 30.94 33.62 27.47
CA SER A 61 31.90 34.72 27.35
C SER A 61 32.07 35.25 25.91
N TYR A 62 31.68 34.45 24.91
CA TYR A 62 31.60 34.88 23.52
C TYR A 62 30.17 35.31 23.13
N LEU A 63 29.15 34.56 23.54
CA LEU A 63 27.77 34.83 23.18
C LEU A 63 27.22 36.14 23.77
N CYS A 64 27.82 36.64 24.87
CA CYS A 64 27.50 37.98 25.39
C CYS A 64 27.91 39.13 24.45
N GLN A 65 28.85 38.87 23.51
CA GLN A 65 29.31 39.85 22.51
C GLN A 65 28.37 39.92 21.28
N ARG A 66 27.42 38.98 21.17
CA ARG A 66 26.43 38.95 20.09
C ARG A 66 25.37 40.02 20.29
N VAL A 67 24.77 40.48 19.19
CA VAL A 67 23.60 41.38 19.20
C VAL A 67 22.40 40.68 18.53
N PRO A 68 21.30 40.37 19.26
CA PRO A 68 21.17 40.46 20.72
C PRO A 68 22.00 39.39 21.45
N PRO A 69 22.43 39.65 22.71
CA PRO A 69 23.24 38.73 23.49
C PRO A 69 22.46 37.47 23.83
N ILE A 70 23.13 36.32 23.79
CA ILE A 70 22.57 35.03 24.18
C ILE A 70 23.28 34.55 25.44
N LYS A 71 22.51 34.02 26.38
CA LYS A 71 23.04 33.34 27.57
C LYS A 71 22.50 31.92 27.60
N VAL A 72 23.40 30.96 27.69
CA VAL A 72 23.12 29.53 27.80
C VAL A 72 23.14 29.14 29.26
N GLU A 73 22.04 28.54 29.74
CA GLU A 73 21.95 28.01 31.12
C GLU A 73 22.07 26.49 31.12
N ASN A 74 21.42 25.81 30.16
CA ASN A 74 21.52 24.37 30.00
C ASN A 74 22.00 23.98 28.59
N LEU A 75 23.32 23.81 28.48
CA LEU A 75 24.01 23.45 27.23
C LEU A 75 23.35 22.31 26.44
N PHE A 76 22.89 21.25 27.10
CA PHE A 76 22.37 20.06 26.41
C PHE A 76 20.98 20.25 25.83
N GLU A 77 20.19 21.17 26.38
CA GLU A 77 18.84 21.48 25.89
C GLU A 77 18.89 22.58 24.84
N GLU A 78 19.66 23.64 25.08
CA GLU A 78 19.68 24.84 24.25
C GLU A 78 20.52 24.70 22.97
N VAL A 79 21.35 23.65 22.87
CA VAL A 79 22.08 23.35 21.62
C VAL A 79 21.21 22.62 20.58
N LYS A 80 20.07 22.06 20.99
CA LYS A 80 19.27 21.11 20.18
C LYS A 80 18.69 21.71 18.91
N ASP A 81 18.46 23.01 18.87
CA ASP A 81 17.91 23.72 17.71
C ASP A 81 18.99 24.23 16.74
N GLY A 82 20.27 24.12 17.13
CA GLY A 82 21.43 24.57 16.38
C GLY A 82 21.66 26.10 16.36
N ILE A 83 20.78 26.91 16.95
CA ILE A 83 20.88 28.38 16.90
C ILE A 83 22.03 28.88 17.75
N VAL A 84 22.17 28.35 18.97
CA VAL A 84 23.27 28.70 19.88
C VAL A 84 24.61 28.32 19.26
N LEU A 85 24.68 27.15 18.60
CA LEU A 85 25.89 26.64 17.95
C LEU A 85 26.31 27.52 16.77
N LEU A 86 25.37 27.86 15.87
CA LEU A 86 25.62 28.76 14.75
C LEU A 86 26.04 30.16 15.25
N SER A 87 25.34 30.68 16.25
CA SER A 87 25.63 32.00 16.83
C SER A 87 27.03 32.05 17.45
N LEU A 88 27.46 30.99 18.13
CA LEU A 88 28.81 30.88 18.65
C LEU A 88 29.84 30.89 17.52
N LEU A 89 29.62 30.10 16.46
CA LEU A 89 30.54 30.03 15.32
C LEU A 89 30.62 31.36 14.55
N GLU A 90 29.53 32.11 14.45
CA GLU A 90 29.56 33.47 13.89
C GLU A 90 30.45 34.40 14.70
N VAL A 91 30.29 34.39 16.04
CA VAL A 91 31.11 35.24 16.93
C VAL A 91 32.58 34.84 16.89
N LEU A 92 32.88 33.54 16.90
CA LEU A 92 34.26 33.04 16.89
C LEU A 92 34.98 33.29 15.56
N SER A 93 34.28 33.13 14.44
CA SER A 93 34.89 33.25 13.10
C SER A 93 34.77 34.65 12.48
N GLY A 94 33.84 35.48 12.97
CA GLY A 94 33.48 36.75 12.34
C GLY A 94 32.67 36.60 11.03
N GLU A 95 32.35 35.38 10.59
CA GLU A 95 31.58 35.11 9.37
C GLU A 95 30.08 34.96 9.69
N ARG A 96 29.21 35.51 8.84
CA ARG A 96 27.75 35.29 8.95
C ARG A 96 27.36 33.92 8.40
N LEU A 97 26.59 33.16 9.16
CA LEU A 97 26.16 31.81 8.81
C LEU A 97 24.65 31.78 8.54
N PRO A 98 24.20 31.04 7.51
CA PRO A 98 22.78 30.89 7.24
C PRO A 98 22.11 30.18 8.42
N MET A 99 21.04 30.79 8.94
CA MET A 99 20.33 30.34 10.13
C MET A 99 18.84 30.34 9.85
N GLU A 100 18.20 29.18 9.94
CA GLU A 100 16.76 29.04 9.86
C GLU A 100 16.14 29.57 11.17
N LYS A 101 15.29 30.61 11.05
CA LYS A 101 14.63 31.29 12.17
C LYS A 101 13.11 31.18 12.04
N GLY A 102 12.41 30.94 13.15
CA GLY A 102 10.94 30.92 13.18
C GLY A 102 10.36 30.77 14.59
N LEU A 103 9.12 31.19 14.79
CA LEU A 103 8.41 31.15 16.10
C LEU A 103 8.18 29.73 16.64
N LYS A 104 8.17 28.72 15.75
CA LYS A 104 8.09 27.29 16.08
C LYS A 104 9.02 26.49 15.17
N LEU A 105 10.22 26.20 15.65
CA LEU A 105 11.18 25.39 14.91
C LEU A 105 10.77 23.91 14.98
N SER A 106 10.41 23.34 13.83
CA SER A 106 10.28 21.88 13.66
C SER A 106 11.65 21.19 13.76
N ILE A 107 11.67 19.91 14.13
CA ILE A 107 12.87 19.05 14.22
C ILE A 107 13.71 19.04 12.92
N HIS A 108 13.07 19.24 11.77
CA HIS A 108 13.76 19.37 10.49
C HIS A 108 14.60 20.65 10.39
N HIS A 109 14.12 21.77 10.97
CA HIS A 109 14.89 23.02 11.04
C HIS A 109 16.04 22.91 12.04
N HIS A 110 15.84 22.22 13.17
CA HIS A 110 16.92 21.93 14.13
C HIS A 110 18.07 21.19 13.45
N LEU A 111 17.74 20.12 12.72
CA LEU A 111 18.72 19.33 11.98
C LEU A 111 19.37 20.13 10.86
N ALA A 112 18.66 21.05 10.18
CA ALA A 112 19.23 21.90 9.15
C ALA A 112 20.25 22.90 9.72
N ASN A 113 19.93 23.56 10.83
CA ASN A 113 20.83 24.48 11.53
C ASN A 113 22.08 23.76 12.05
N ILE A 114 21.90 22.61 12.70
CA ILE A 114 23.03 21.80 13.19
C ILE A 114 23.90 21.33 12.02
N LYS A 115 23.32 20.83 10.92
CA LYS A 115 24.08 20.44 9.72
C LYS A 115 24.89 21.59 9.15
N THR A 116 24.31 22.79 9.11
CA THR A 116 25.00 23.99 8.64
C THR A 116 26.23 24.30 9.51
N ALA A 117 26.09 24.21 10.83
CA ALA A 117 27.21 24.39 11.75
C ALA A 117 28.31 23.33 11.55
N LEU A 118 27.94 22.06 11.39
CA LEU A 118 28.91 20.97 11.16
C LEU A 118 29.62 21.13 9.81
N GLN A 119 28.91 21.48 8.74
CA GLN A 119 29.50 21.75 7.43
C GLN A 119 30.48 22.91 7.44
N PHE A 120 30.20 23.96 8.24
CA PHE A 120 31.13 25.07 8.43
C PHE A 120 32.44 24.60 9.09
N LEU A 121 32.35 23.76 10.13
CA LEU A 121 33.53 23.18 10.79
C LEU A 121 34.34 22.30 9.83
N GLU A 122 33.66 21.47 9.02
CA GLU A 122 34.31 20.64 7.99
C GLU A 122 35.00 21.51 6.91
N LYS A 123 34.39 22.62 6.50
CA LYS A 123 34.98 23.59 5.56
C LYS A 123 36.28 24.20 6.10
N LYS A 124 36.36 24.44 7.42
CA LYS A 124 37.58 24.87 8.12
C LYS A 124 38.59 23.72 8.34
N LYS A 125 38.35 22.53 7.76
CA LYS A 125 39.16 21.31 7.84
C LYS A 125 39.26 20.70 9.24
N ILE A 126 38.25 20.94 10.08
CA ILE A 126 38.17 20.38 11.43
C ILE A 126 37.61 18.96 11.35
N LYS A 127 38.28 18.00 12.00
CA LYS A 127 37.85 16.58 12.00
C LYS A 127 36.78 16.34 13.07
N LEU A 128 35.57 16.03 12.62
CA LEU A 128 34.44 15.68 13.48
C LEU A 128 34.34 14.15 13.65
N VAL A 129 35.06 13.58 14.62
CA VAL A 129 35.06 12.13 14.87
C VAL A 129 33.91 11.77 15.80
N ASN A 130 33.02 10.87 15.37
CA ASN A 130 31.86 10.39 16.15
C ASN A 130 30.84 11.49 16.56
N ILE A 131 30.80 12.60 15.83
CA ILE A 131 29.81 13.67 16.04
C ILE A 131 28.82 13.64 14.87
N ASN A 132 27.53 13.47 15.17
CA ASN A 132 26.47 13.48 14.15
C ASN A 132 25.35 14.47 14.54
N ALA A 133 24.68 15.03 13.52
CA ALA A 133 23.67 16.06 13.71
C ALA A 133 22.46 15.58 14.54
N THR A 134 22.08 14.31 14.42
CA THR A 134 20.93 13.74 15.13
C THR A 134 21.17 13.64 16.64
N SER A 135 22.36 13.21 17.05
CA SER A 135 22.72 13.10 18.47
C SER A 135 22.87 14.45 19.16
N ILE A 136 23.23 15.50 18.41
CA ILE A 136 23.24 16.88 18.90
C ILE A 136 21.80 17.39 19.06
N ALA A 137 20.92 17.13 18.09
CA ALA A 137 19.50 17.49 18.18
C ALA A 137 18.77 16.76 19.33
N GLU A 138 19.25 15.57 19.71
CA GLU A 138 18.81 14.82 20.90
C GLU A 138 19.43 15.33 22.21
N GLY A 139 20.46 16.18 22.16
CA GLY A 139 21.15 16.72 23.33
C GLY A 139 22.03 15.72 24.07
N LYS A 140 22.59 14.70 23.39
CA LYS A 140 23.41 13.66 24.03
C LYS A 140 24.68 14.27 24.66
N PRO A 141 24.87 14.19 26.00
CA PRO A 141 25.93 14.93 26.71
C PRO A 141 27.35 14.72 26.17
N SER A 142 27.77 13.47 25.99
CA SER A 142 29.12 13.14 25.52
C SER A 142 29.43 13.66 24.12
N ILE A 143 28.43 13.70 23.24
CA ILE A 143 28.57 14.18 21.86
C ILE A 143 28.56 15.71 21.82
N VAL A 144 27.69 16.36 22.59
CA VAL A 144 27.65 17.82 22.71
C VAL A 144 28.96 18.34 23.30
N LEU A 145 29.43 17.78 24.42
CA LEU A 145 30.72 18.16 25.01
C LEU A 145 31.89 17.86 24.07
N GLY A 146 31.84 16.74 23.34
CA GLY A 146 32.82 16.41 22.31
C GLY A 146 32.89 17.48 21.22
N LEU A 147 31.74 17.93 20.72
CA LEU A 147 31.65 18.98 19.71
C LEU A 147 32.16 20.33 20.23
N ILE A 148 31.70 20.78 21.41
CA ILE A 148 32.14 22.07 21.96
C ILE A 148 33.65 22.05 22.24
N TRP A 149 34.17 20.92 22.75
CA TRP A 149 35.62 20.74 22.91
C TRP A 149 36.36 20.86 21.57
N THR A 150 35.87 20.24 20.50
CA THR A 150 36.49 20.36 19.16
C THR A 150 36.50 21.81 18.67
N ILE A 151 35.45 22.57 18.96
CA ILE A 151 35.38 24.00 18.62
C ILE A 151 36.38 24.81 19.45
N ILE A 152 36.44 24.58 20.77
CA ILE A 152 37.42 25.22 21.67
C ILE A 152 38.85 24.92 21.22
N LEU A 153 39.16 23.63 21.00
CA LEU A 153 40.48 23.17 20.59
C LEU A 153 40.93 23.88 19.31
N TYR A 154 40.04 24.05 18.34
CA TYR A 154 40.38 24.73 17.10
C TYR A 154 40.48 26.25 17.25
N PHE A 155 39.37 26.92 17.61
CA PHE A 155 39.26 28.39 17.57
C PHE A 155 39.97 29.12 18.72
N GLN A 156 40.31 28.41 19.80
CA GLN A 156 41.01 29.02 20.93
C GLN A 156 42.46 28.56 21.05
N ILE A 157 42.78 27.31 20.68
CA ILE A 157 44.12 26.76 20.85
C ILE A 157 44.84 26.69 19.50
N GLU A 158 44.38 25.86 18.55
CA GLU A 158 45.06 25.63 17.27
C GLU A 158 45.21 26.90 16.41
N GLU A 159 44.13 27.64 16.22
CA GLU A 159 44.14 28.86 15.40
C GLU A 159 45.04 29.93 16.00
N THR A 160 45.01 30.09 17.33
CA THR A 160 45.88 31.04 18.06
C THR A 160 47.36 30.70 17.85
N PHE A 161 47.75 29.43 17.90
CA PHE A 161 49.13 29.01 17.62
C PHE A 161 49.53 29.15 16.15
N ASN A 162 48.59 28.95 15.21
CA ASN A 162 48.84 29.14 13.78
C ASN A 162 48.94 30.63 13.39
N ALA A 163 48.39 31.54 14.19
CA ALA A 163 48.39 32.99 13.96
C ALA A 163 49.68 33.69 14.46
N VAL A 164 50.52 33.01 15.25
CA VAL A 164 51.82 33.54 15.71
C VAL A 164 52.85 33.41 14.57
N PRO A 165 53.48 34.50 14.09
CA PRO A 165 54.50 34.41 13.04
C PRO A 165 55.75 33.69 13.57
N THR A 166 56.12 32.57 12.94
CA THR A 166 57.43 31.95 13.19
C THR A 166 58.48 32.63 12.33
N ASP A 167 59.29 33.51 12.92
CA ASP A 167 60.56 33.94 12.35
C ASP A 167 61.53 32.75 12.33
N ASN A 168 61.54 31.99 11.23
CA ASN A 168 62.68 31.18 10.86
C ASN A 168 62.69 30.94 9.36
N ASP A 169 63.77 31.40 8.73
CA ASP A 169 64.09 31.21 7.33
C ASP A 169 63.94 29.74 6.89
N GLY A 170 63.14 29.52 5.85
CA GLY A 170 63.46 28.57 4.80
C GLY A 170 63.36 27.06 5.07
N ALA A 171 62.78 26.59 6.17
CA ALA A 171 62.50 25.15 6.36
C ALA A 171 61.02 24.89 6.72
N PRO A 172 60.32 23.98 6.03
CA PRO A 172 58.96 23.61 6.41
C PRO A 172 59.02 22.84 7.73
N VAL A 173 58.77 23.54 8.84
CA VAL A 173 58.64 22.92 10.16
C VAL A 173 57.50 21.90 10.09
N LYS A 174 57.79 20.67 10.54
CA LYS A 174 56.86 19.54 10.52
C LYS A 174 55.56 19.91 11.23
N LYS A 175 54.44 19.81 10.49
CA LYS A 175 53.04 19.90 10.95
C LYS A 175 52.67 18.74 11.90
N THR A 176 53.40 18.52 13.00
CA THR A 176 53.26 17.30 13.82
C THR A 176 53.15 17.53 15.33
N ALA A 177 53.16 18.77 15.84
CA ALA A 177 52.91 18.99 17.27
C ALA A 177 51.40 19.03 17.53
N LEU A 178 50.93 18.22 18.49
CA LEU A 178 49.53 18.23 18.92
C LEU A 178 49.25 19.53 19.71
N PRO A 179 48.06 20.15 19.59
CA PRO A 179 47.77 21.46 20.18
C PRO A 179 47.93 21.50 21.71
N ARG A 180 47.59 20.37 22.36
CA ARG A 180 47.82 20.16 23.80
C ARG A 180 49.30 20.25 24.18
N GLN A 181 50.18 19.68 23.37
CA GLN A 181 51.61 19.65 23.65
C GLN A 181 52.21 21.05 23.48
N SER A 182 51.83 21.78 22.44
CA SER A 182 52.27 23.18 22.23
C SER A 182 51.80 24.10 23.36
N LEU A 183 50.56 23.94 23.83
CA LEU A 183 50.08 24.71 24.99
C LEU A 183 50.85 24.38 26.26
N LEU A 184 51.17 23.09 26.50
CA LEU A 184 51.92 22.67 27.67
C LEU A 184 53.36 23.20 27.64
N GLU A 185 54.03 23.11 26.49
CA GLU A 185 55.39 23.64 26.27
C GLU A 185 55.43 25.17 26.46
N TRP A 186 54.41 25.87 25.99
CA TRP A 186 54.28 27.31 26.20
C TRP A 186 54.15 27.65 27.70
N VAL A 187 53.22 27.01 28.43
CA VAL A 187 53.05 27.27 29.87
C VAL A 187 54.31 26.92 30.66
N ASP A 188 54.92 25.76 30.40
CA ASP A 188 56.13 25.34 31.11
C ASP A 188 57.28 26.32 30.86
N SER A 189 57.44 26.81 29.63
CA SER A 189 58.47 27.79 29.28
C SER A 189 58.30 29.13 30.02
N ILE A 190 57.08 29.66 30.12
CA ILE A 190 56.83 30.94 30.79
C ILE A 190 56.96 30.84 32.32
N LEU A 191 56.54 29.72 32.90
CA LEU A 191 56.53 29.54 34.35
C LEU A 191 57.87 29.03 34.90
N PHE A 192 58.58 28.18 34.15
CA PHE A 192 59.90 27.69 34.55
C PHE A 192 60.92 28.83 34.56
N LYS A 193 60.94 29.65 33.51
CA LYS A 193 61.94 30.72 33.33
C LYS A 193 61.95 31.74 34.48
N LYS A 194 60.78 32.09 35.04
CA LYS A 194 60.64 33.16 36.05
C LYS A 194 60.44 32.63 37.47
N TYR A 195 59.82 31.46 37.65
CA TYR A 195 59.47 30.94 38.98
C TYR A 195 60.04 29.55 39.30
N GLY A 196 60.74 28.91 38.36
CA GLY A 196 61.25 27.54 38.51
C GLY A 196 60.15 26.49 38.63
N LEU A 197 58.92 26.81 38.21
CA LEU A 197 57.77 25.92 38.30
C LEU A 197 57.67 25.07 37.03
N HIS A 198 57.70 23.75 37.20
CA HIS A 198 57.48 22.81 36.10
C HIS A 198 56.01 22.39 36.01
N VAL A 199 55.40 22.59 34.84
CA VAL A 199 54.02 22.17 34.55
C VAL A 199 54.07 20.97 33.61
N LYS A 200 53.74 19.78 34.14
CA LYS A 200 53.89 18.51 33.41
C LYS A 200 52.59 17.99 32.79
N ASP A 201 51.46 18.54 33.19
CA ASP A 201 50.12 18.14 32.75
C ASP A 201 49.13 19.31 32.89
N PHE A 202 47.92 19.13 32.38
CA PHE A 202 46.77 20.02 32.63
C PHE A 202 45.86 19.49 33.73
N GLY A 203 46.40 18.72 34.68
CA GLY A 203 45.65 18.10 35.77
C GLY A 203 46.27 18.45 37.12
N LYS A 204 47.01 17.51 37.72
CA LYS A 204 47.59 17.66 39.07
C LYS A 204 48.56 18.82 39.20
N SER A 205 49.20 19.26 38.13
CA SER A 205 50.12 20.42 38.16
C SER A 205 49.42 21.74 38.50
N TRP A 206 48.09 21.79 38.42
CA TRP A 206 47.28 23.00 38.56
C TRP A 206 46.40 23.03 39.83
N ASN A 207 46.25 21.89 40.52
CA ASN A 207 45.26 21.73 41.59
C ASN A 207 45.52 22.60 42.82
N ASN A 208 46.76 23.02 43.06
CA ASN A 208 47.15 23.85 44.20
C ASN A 208 47.04 25.37 43.95
N GLY A 209 46.62 25.78 42.74
CA GLY A 209 46.43 27.18 42.35
C GLY A 209 47.70 27.99 42.12
N VAL A 210 48.90 27.46 42.39
CA VAL A 210 50.17 28.20 42.26
C VAL A 210 50.48 28.54 40.80
N ALA A 211 50.26 27.58 39.88
CA ALA A 211 50.51 27.79 38.46
C ALA A 211 49.61 28.89 37.84
N PHE A 212 48.33 28.96 38.25
CA PHE A 212 47.42 30.02 37.78
C PHE A 212 47.87 31.41 38.26
N ASN A 213 48.20 31.55 39.54
CA ASN A 213 48.71 32.80 40.09
C ASN A 213 50.05 33.21 39.46
N ALA A 214 50.91 32.24 39.15
CA ALA A 214 52.18 32.50 38.47
C ALA A 214 51.97 33.03 37.03
N MET A 215 50.95 32.55 36.30
CA MET A 215 50.58 33.10 34.99
C MET A 215 50.09 34.55 35.11
N ILE A 216 49.24 34.84 36.10
CA ILE A 216 48.76 36.21 36.37
C ILE A 216 49.95 37.12 36.71
N HIS A 217 50.85 36.71 37.61
CA HIS A 217 52.06 37.45 37.96
C HIS A 217 53.03 37.59 36.77
N ASN A 218 52.99 36.70 35.78
CA ASN A 218 53.78 36.81 34.56
C ASN A 218 53.24 37.92 33.64
N VAL A 219 51.92 38.07 33.56
CA VAL A 219 51.25 39.14 32.79
C VAL A 219 51.34 40.48 33.53
N ARG A 220 50.99 40.51 34.82
CA ARG A 220 51.00 41.72 35.66
C ARG A 220 51.55 41.40 37.08
N PRO A 221 52.83 41.73 37.36
CA PRO A 221 53.48 41.35 38.63
C PRO A 221 52.89 41.98 39.89
N ASP A 222 52.34 43.19 39.81
CA ASP A 222 51.79 43.93 40.96
C ASP A 222 50.52 43.31 41.57
N LEU A 223 49.86 42.39 40.85
CA LEU A 223 48.60 41.79 41.31
C LEU A 223 48.76 40.58 42.24
N VAL A 224 49.96 39.98 42.34
CA VAL A 224 50.12 38.68 43.01
C VAL A 224 51.40 38.65 43.85
N ASP A 225 51.27 38.34 45.14
CA ASP A 225 52.42 38.02 45.99
C ASP A 225 52.73 36.50 45.92
N MET A 226 53.71 36.12 45.11
CA MET A 226 54.08 34.72 44.91
C MET A 226 54.64 34.03 46.17
N ASP A 227 55.19 34.77 47.14
CA ASP A 227 55.71 34.20 48.38
C ASP A 227 54.59 33.88 49.38
N LEU A 228 53.51 34.66 49.33
CA LEU A 228 52.27 34.37 50.05
C LEU A 228 51.53 33.17 49.45
N ILE A 229 51.36 33.15 48.12
CA ILE A 229 50.62 32.10 47.39
C ILE A 229 51.23 30.70 47.63
N ARG A 230 52.55 30.58 47.69
CA ARG A 230 53.23 29.28 47.95
C ARG A 230 52.93 28.68 49.33
N LYS A 231 52.46 29.46 50.30
CA LYS A 231 52.21 29.05 51.69
C LYS A 231 50.72 28.86 52.01
N GLN A 232 49.84 29.27 51.10
CA GLN A 232 48.39 29.22 51.29
C GLN A 232 47.76 27.90 50.81
N GLN A 233 46.51 27.66 51.20
CA GLN A 233 45.75 26.48 50.80
C GLN A 233 45.28 26.58 49.34
N ALA A 234 45.17 25.43 48.67
CA ALA A 234 44.80 25.29 47.27
C ALA A 234 43.52 26.08 46.89
N LYS A 235 42.43 25.88 47.65
CA LYS A 235 41.15 26.57 47.43
C LYS A 235 41.27 28.11 47.46
N ILE A 236 42.07 28.66 48.38
CA ILE A 236 42.28 30.12 48.51
C ILE A 236 43.09 30.63 47.31
N ASN A 237 44.14 29.91 46.93
CA ASN A 237 44.96 30.26 45.77
C ASN A 237 44.15 30.25 44.46
N LEU A 238 43.29 29.23 44.28
CA LEU A 238 42.42 29.11 43.11
C LEU A 238 41.40 30.24 43.05
N GLU A 239 40.74 30.56 44.17
CA GLU A 239 39.78 31.68 44.24
C GLU A 239 40.46 33.02 43.94
N HIS A 240 41.64 33.24 44.52
CA HIS A 240 42.45 34.44 44.25
C HIS A 240 42.82 34.53 42.77
N ALA A 241 43.29 33.44 42.17
CA ALA A 241 43.67 33.44 40.76
C ALA A 241 42.48 33.77 39.85
N PHE A 242 41.33 33.11 40.05
CA PHE A 242 40.17 33.28 39.18
C PHE A 242 39.53 34.67 39.34
N SER A 243 39.37 35.16 40.57
CA SER A 243 38.85 36.51 40.82
C SER A 243 39.78 37.61 40.31
N THR A 244 41.10 37.46 40.47
CA THR A 244 42.08 38.44 40.01
C THR A 244 42.16 38.47 38.48
N ALA A 245 42.13 37.31 37.83
CA ALA A 245 42.14 37.21 36.37
C ALA A 245 40.88 37.85 35.74
N GLU A 246 39.70 37.63 36.34
CA GLU A 246 38.45 38.21 35.86
C GLU A 246 38.41 39.73 36.05
N SER A 247 38.69 40.21 37.27
CA SER A 247 38.56 41.63 37.62
C SER A 247 39.64 42.53 37.02
N HIS A 248 40.88 42.04 36.86
CA HIS A 248 42.02 42.86 36.45
C HIS A 248 42.61 42.53 35.08
N LEU A 249 42.43 41.30 34.59
CA LEU A 249 42.95 40.86 33.29
C LEU A 249 41.84 40.63 32.24
N GLY A 250 40.57 40.77 32.62
CA GLY A 250 39.43 40.54 31.72
C GLY A 250 39.31 39.10 31.24
N ILE A 251 39.93 38.13 31.93
CA ILE A 251 39.88 36.70 31.61
C ILE A 251 38.65 36.11 32.29
N PRO A 252 37.62 35.66 31.54
CA PRO A 252 36.36 35.19 32.13
C PRO A 252 36.56 33.99 33.05
N ARG A 253 35.98 34.03 34.25
CA ARG A 253 36.01 32.92 35.20
C ARG A 253 35.23 31.72 34.65
N LEU A 254 35.94 30.68 34.20
CA LEU A 254 35.32 29.46 33.68
C LEU A 254 35.21 28.34 34.71
N LEU A 255 36.14 28.32 35.66
CA LEU A 255 36.33 27.27 36.66
C LEU A 255 36.05 27.84 38.05
N ASP A 256 35.52 27.01 38.94
CA ASP A 256 35.50 27.30 40.37
C ASP A 256 36.59 26.53 41.11
N PRO A 257 37.03 27.01 42.29
CA PRO A 257 38.04 26.33 43.09
C PRO A 257 37.72 24.86 43.36
N GLU A 258 36.44 24.54 43.57
CA GLU A 258 35.97 23.17 43.86
C GLU A 258 36.06 22.23 42.65
N ASP A 259 36.09 22.77 41.42
CA ASP A 259 36.22 21.99 40.19
C ASP A 259 37.68 21.54 39.94
N VAL A 260 38.64 22.18 40.64
CA VAL A 260 40.09 22.02 40.44
C VAL A 260 40.80 21.46 41.66
N ASP A 261 40.33 21.77 42.88
CA ASP A 261 40.83 21.21 44.15
C ASP A 261 40.31 19.77 44.37
N VAL A 262 40.59 18.90 43.40
CA VAL A 262 40.22 17.48 43.38
C VAL A 262 41.42 16.61 43.00
N GLU A 263 41.35 15.30 43.28
CA GLU A 263 42.47 14.39 43.04
C GLU A 263 42.88 14.32 41.56
N LYS A 264 41.90 14.43 40.65
CA LYS A 264 42.11 14.32 39.21
C LYS A 264 41.27 15.35 38.44
N PRO A 265 41.76 16.60 38.37
CA PRO A 265 41.05 17.68 37.68
C PRO A 265 40.86 17.37 36.19
N ASP A 266 39.79 17.91 35.61
CA ASP A 266 39.50 17.70 34.19
C ASP A 266 40.46 18.52 33.30
N GLU A 267 41.29 17.81 32.52
CA GLU A 267 42.33 18.45 31.72
C GLU A 267 41.77 19.37 30.63
N LYS A 268 40.64 19.02 30.02
CA LYS A 268 40.03 19.84 28.96
C LYS A 268 39.55 21.17 29.53
N SER A 269 38.97 21.15 30.72
CA SER A 269 38.46 22.33 31.39
C SER A 269 39.60 23.27 31.80
N ILE A 270 40.69 22.71 32.35
CA ILE A 270 41.92 23.48 32.64
C ILE A 270 42.54 24.04 31.37
N MET A 271 42.70 23.23 30.32
CA MET A 271 43.22 23.71 29.02
C MET A 271 42.38 24.86 28.45
N THR A 272 41.06 24.77 28.54
CA THR A 272 40.13 25.80 28.05
C THR A 272 40.36 27.13 28.77
N TYR A 273 40.54 27.09 30.10
CA TYR A 273 40.81 28.28 30.90
C TYR A 273 42.22 28.84 30.64
N VAL A 274 43.24 27.99 30.65
CA VAL A 274 44.64 28.40 30.41
C VAL A 274 44.81 29.00 29.01
N ALA A 275 44.16 28.45 27.99
CA ALA A 275 44.21 28.98 26.63
C ALA A 275 43.63 30.39 26.51
N GLN A 276 42.81 30.87 27.46
CA GLN A 276 42.36 32.26 27.47
C GLN A 276 43.53 33.22 27.73
N PHE A 277 44.49 32.83 28.57
CA PHE A 277 45.70 33.61 28.82
C PHE A 277 46.56 33.72 27.57
N LEU A 278 46.69 32.62 26.80
CA LEU A 278 47.40 32.65 25.53
C LEU A 278 46.74 33.59 24.51
N LYS A 279 45.41 33.55 24.40
CA LYS A 279 44.66 34.39 23.46
C LYS A 279 44.65 35.87 23.85
N GLY A 280 44.55 36.16 25.15
CA GLY A 280 44.56 37.53 25.68
C GLY A 280 45.95 38.15 25.80
N TYR A 281 46.98 37.33 26.04
CA TYR A 281 48.35 37.76 26.34
C TYR A 281 49.41 36.87 25.66
N PRO A 282 49.45 36.81 24.30
CA PRO A 282 50.34 35.93 23.55
C PRO A 282 51.84 36.22 23.79
N ASP A 283 52.20 37.47 24.05
CA ASP A 283 53.59 37.94 24.22
C ASP A 283 54.22 37.61 25.58
N SER A 284 53.47 36.97 26.48
CA SER A 284 53.96 36.58 27.81
C SER A 284 54.96 35.41 27.78
N GLY A 285 55.15 34.78 26.60
CA GLY A 285 56.15 33.75 26.34
C GLY A 285 57.21 34.19 25.35
N GLY A 286 58.42 34.46 25.86
CA GLY A 286 59.53 34.94 25.05
C GLY A 286 59.97 33.94 23.99
N ALA A 287 59.63 34.21 22.74
CA ALA A 287 60.19 33.59 21.54
C ALA A 287 60.40 34.62 20.40
N SER A 288 60.90 35.81 20.74
CA SER A 288 61.57 36.69 19.77
C SER A 288 62.71 37.39 20.50
N GLY A 289 63.93 37.23 19.99
CA GLY A 289 65.10 37.99 20.43
C GLY A 289 65.00 39.43 19.95
N VAL A 290 64.12 40.21 20.56
CA VAL A 290 64.14 41.69 20.58
C VAL A 290 63.69 42.08 22.00
N PRO A 291 64.41 42.97 22.71
CA PRO A 291 64.00 43.39 24.05
C PRO A 291 62.70 44.19 23.95
N GLY A 292 61.62 43.59 24.40
CA GLY A 292 60.36 44.27 24.59
C GLY A 292 59.17 43.42 24.15
N VAL A 293 58.25 43.16 25.09
CA VAL A 293 56.87 43.66 24.85
C VAL A 293 57.07 45.04 24.24
N ASP A 294 56.34 45.44 23.21
CA ASP A 294 56.29 46.87 22.92
C ASP A 294 55.60 47.54 24.13
N ILE A 295 56.34 47.68 25.24
CA ILE A 295 56.31 48.73 26.22
C ILE A 295 56.13 50.00 25.40
N GLU A 296 56.77 50.16 24.24
CA GLU A 296 56.41 51.22 23.31
C GLU A 296 54.94 51.28 22.85
N THR A 297 54.21 50.21 22.49
CA THR A 297 52.81 50.30 22.03
C THR A 297 51.82 50.36 23.18
N ALA A 298 52.06 49.62 24.27
CA ALA A 298 51.28 49.69 25.51
C ALA A 298 51.51 51.03 26.25
N GLU A 299 52.74 51.55 26.28
CA GLU A 299 53.05 52.91 26.73
C GLU A 299 52.55 53.93 25.72
N LYS A 300 52.60 53.71 24.40
CA LYS A 300 51.96 54.65 23.43
C LYS A 300 50.45 54.72 23.65
N GLU A 301 49.80 53.61 23.99
CA GLU A 301 48.37 53.55 24.35
C GLU A 301 48.10 54.26 25.68
N MET A 302 48.84 53.91 26.74
CA MET A 302 48.71 54.56 28.04
C MET A 302 49.08 56.05 27.97
N LYS A 303 50.06 56.43 27.15
CA LYS A 303 50.46 57.82 26.89
C LYS A 303 49.43 58.55 26.05
N ALA A 304 48.80 57.90 25.08
CA ALA A 304 47.67 58.46 24.34
C ALA A 304 46.46 58.69 25.26
N TYR A 305 46.12 57.71 26.10
CA TYR A 305 45.10 57.83 27.14
C TYR A 305 45.45 58.97 28.12
N SER A 306 46.65 58.95 28.70
CA SER A 306 47.13 59.95 29.67
C SER A 306 47.16 61.36 29.07
N SER A 307 47.61 61.48 27.83
CA SER A 307 47.62 62.75 27.10
C SER A 307 46.21 63.26 26.84
N LEU A 308 45.28 62.39 26.47
CA LEU A 308 43.90 62.75 26.16
C LEU A 308 43.13 63.11 27.44
N ILE A 309 43.20 62.29 28.48
CA ILE A 309 42.53 62.53 29.76
C ILE A 309 43.11 63.75 30.48
N SER A 310 44.44 63.97 30.41
CA SER A 310 45.07 65.17 30.97
C SER A 310 44.62 66.43 30.25
N TRP A 311 44.50 66.37 28.92
CA TRP A 311 43.99 67.50 28.15
C TRP A 311 42.51 67.77 28.47
N LEU A 312 41.68 66.73 28.51
CA LEU A 312 40.24 66.82 28.82
C LEU A 312 39.96 67.37 30.24
N ASN A 313 40.83 67.07 31.21
CA ASN A 313 40.68 67.51 32.60
C ASN A 313 41.40 68.83 32.91
N GLY A 314 42.38 69.22 32.11
CA GLY A 314 43.14 70.47 32.24
C GLY A 314 42.69 71.50 31.21
N GLU A 315 43.48 71.67 30.14
CA GLU A 315 43.29 72.70 29.10
C GLU A 315 41.86 72.78 28.55
N ALA A 316 41.23 71.63 28.24
CA ALA A 316 39.87 71.62 27.72
C ALA A 316 38.86 72.14 28.76
N LYS A 317 39.04 71.78 30.02
CA LYS A 317 38.19 72.25 31.10
C LYS A 317 38.35 73.75 31.32
N GLU A 318 39.58 74.27 31.34
CA GLU A 318 39.85 75.70 31.53
C GLU A 318 39.24 76.56 30.43
N VAL A 319 39.41 76.16 29.16
CA VAL A 319 38.84 76.87 28.01
C VAL A 319 37.31 76.84 28.04
N LEU A 320 36.72 75.69 28.36
CA LEU A 320 35.26 75.56 28.42
C LEU A 320 34.65 76.26 29.65
N ASP A 321 35.31 76.24 30.81
CA ASP A 321 34.88 76.98 31.99
C ASP A 321 34.86 78.50 31.71
N ALA A 322 35.87 79.02 31.01
CA ALA A 322 35.90 80.42 30.55
C ALA A 322 34.79 80.75 29.54
N SER A 323 34.33 79.76 28.76
CA SER A 323 33.25 79.95 27.78
C SER A 323 31.87 80.22 28.41
N TYR A 324 31.67 79.95 29.70
CA TYR A 324 30.40 80.23 30.40
C TYR A 324 30.25 81.71 30.82
N GLU A 325 31.33 82.48 30.79
CA GLU A 325 31.29 83.91 31.12
C GLU A 325 30.46 84.71 30.09
N PRO A 326 29.86 85.86 30.46
CA PRO A 326 29.09 86.69 29.53
C PRO A 326 29.92 87.13 28.33
N VAL A 327 29.33 87.10 27.12
CA VAL A 327 30.01 87.47 25.86
C VAL A 327 30.40 88.96 25.91
N THR A 328 31.70 89.24 26.06
CA THR A 328 32.23 90.61 26.07
C THR A 328 32.65 91.08 24.67
N ASN A 329 33.28 90.21 23.88
CA ASN A 329 33.59 90.43 22.47
C ASN A 329 33.28 89.17 21.65
N ARG A 330 32.19 89.22 20.89
CA ARG A 330 31.68 88.10 20.09
C ARG A 330 32.67 87.60 19.03
N GLU A 331 33.41 88.50 18.38
CA GLU A 331 34.35 88.11 17.31
C GLU A 331 35.56 87.36 17.89
N SER A 332 36.08 87.84 19.02
CA SER A 332 37.18 87.16 19.73
C SER A 332 36.73 85.79 20.24
N GLU A 333 35.59 85.72 20.93
CA GLU A 333 35.10 84.48 21.51
C GLU A 333 34.76 83.42 20.45
N PHE A 334 34.30 83.84 19.25
CA PHE A 334 34.09 82.92 18.13
C PHE A 334 35.41 82.38 17.55
N LEU A 335 36.46 83.19 17.49
CA LEU A 335 37.79 82.73 17.08
C LEU A 335 38.40 81.77 18.11
N ASP A 336 38.19 82.02 19.40
CA ASP A 336 38.59 81.13 20.50
C ASP A 336 37.86 79.78 20.38
N TYR A 337 36.54 79.80 20.11
CA TYR A 337 35.75 78.62 19.79
C TYR A 337 36.33 77.84 18.59
N LEU A 338 36.62 78.53 17.49
CA LEU A 338 37.12 77.90 16.27
C LEU A 338 38.51 77.26 16.51
N GLY A 339 39.36 77.93 17.27
CA GLY A 339 40.65 77.40 17.70
C GLY A 339 40.49 76.13 18.54
N PHE A 340 39.60 76.17 19.53
CA PHE A 340 39.31 74.99 20.37
C PHE A 340 38.69 73.84 19.58
N LYS A 341 37.75 74.13 18.67
CA LYS A 341 37.10 73.13 17.82
C LYS A 341 38.09 72.42 16.91
N THR A 342 39.01 73.17 16.29
CA THR A 342 40.09 72.60 15.48
C THR A 342 40.99 71.68 16.30
N GLU A 343 41.24 72.05 17.55
CA GLU A 343 42.11 71.31 18.47
C GLU A 343 41.44 70.05 19.03
N LEU A 344 40.11 70.06 19.20
CA LEU A 344 39.28 68.89 19.48
C LEU A 344 39.26 67.93 18.28
N GLU A 345 39.03 68.43 17.07
CA GLU A 345 39.07 67.65 15.82
C GLU A 345 40.43 67.01 15.56
N ARG A 346 41.53 67.68 15.95
CA ARG A 346 42.89 67.12 15.88
C ARG A 346 43.08 65.91 16.80
N ARG A 347 42.36 65.86 17.93
CA ARG A 347 42.43 64.76 18.91
C ARG A 347 41.40 63.64 18.69
N GLU A 348 40.31 63.92 17.99
CA GLU A 348 39.26 62.94 17.66
C GLU A 348 39.80 61.62 17.05
N PRO A 349 40.77 61.62 16.10
CA PRO A 349 41.32 60.37 15.58
C PRO A 349 42.03 59.51 16.64
N LEU A 350 42.61 60.13 17.67
CA LEU A 350 43.23 59.41 18.78
C LEU A 350 42.15 58.78 19.67
N TYR A 351 41.10 59.54 19.99
CA TYR A 351 39.94 59.03 20.72
C TYR A 351 39.27 57.86 19.99
N GLN A 352 39.00 57.98 18.68
CA GLN A 352 38.40 56.91 17.87
C GLN A 352 39.27 55.66 17.77
N LYS A 353 40.60 55.82 17.65
CA LYS A 353 41.54 54.69 17.67
C LYS A 353 41.52 53.96 19.01
N LEU A 354 41.45 54.69 20.13
CA LEU A 354 41.33 54.09 21.46
C LEU A 354 39.96 53.40 21.63
N ARG A 355 38.88 54.06 21.20
CA ARG A 355 37.51 53.51 21.20
C ARG A 355 37.44 52.18 20.47
N ALA A 356 37.93 52.13 19.23
CA ALA A 356 37.93 50.90 18.42
C ALA A 356 38.72 49.76 19.08
N LYS A 357 39.88 50.07 19.69
CA LYS A 357 40.70 49.06 20.39
C LYS A 357 40.02 48.53 21.65
N VAL A 358 39.47 49.41 22.49
CA VAL A 358 38.76 49.01 23.72
C VAL A 358 37.48 48.24 23.39
N GLN A 359 36.67 48.71 22.43
CA GLN A 359 35.45 48.02 21.99
C GLN A 359 35.74 46.66 21.33
N SER A 360 36.90 46.50 20.68
CA SER A 360 37.34 45.22 20.11
C SER A 360 37.93 44.24 21.15
N GLY A 361 38.03 44.64 22.43
CA GLY A 361 38.63 43.82 23.49
C GLY A 361 40.14 43.62 23.36
N ARG A 362 40.83 44.43 22.55
CA ARG A 362 42.27 44.31 22.24
C ARG A 362 43.15 45.27 23.07
N SER A 363 42.56 46.04 23.98
CA SER A 363 43.29 46.94 24.88
C SER A 363 43.95 46.15 26.02
N VAL A 364 45.26 46.31 26.18
CA VAL A 364 46.06 45.56 27.18
C VAL A 364 46.21 46.32 28.50
N GLN A 365 46.08 47.65 28.48
CA GLN A 365 46.41 48.53 29.62
C GLN A 365 45.22 49.35 30.15
N ILE A 366 44.30 49.80 29.29
CA ILE A 366 43.17 50.65 29.70
C ILE A 366 42.04 49.75 30.19
N THR A 367 41.68 49.87 31.46
CA THR A 367 40.54 49.16 32.05
C THR A 367 39.20 49.70 31.54
N GLN A 368 38.13 48.91 31.64
CA GLN A 368 36.78 49.36 31.26
C GLN A 368 36.32 50.59 32.06
N LEU A 369 36.77 50.71 33.31
CA LEU A 369 36.48 51.85 34.18
C LEU A 369 37.23 53.12 33.74
N GLU A 370 38.52 53.00 33.42
CA GLU A 370 39.35 54.10 32.90
C GLU A 370 38.84 54.58 31.54
N TRP A 371 38.47 53.66 30.65
CA TRP A 371 37.81 53.99 29.40
C TRP A 371 36.47 54.70 29.65
N GLY A 372 35.64 54.20 30.57
CA GLY A 372 34.37 54.84 30.92
C GLY A 372 34.54 56.27 31.41
N ASN A 373 35.58 56.58 32.18
CA ASN A 373 35.91 57.93 32.60
C ASN A 373 36.35 58.83 31.42
N LEU A 374 37.24 58.33 30.57
CA LEU A 374 37.68 59.05 29.37
C LEU A 374 36.51 59.33 28.42
N ASP A 375 35.68 58.33 28.16
CA ASP A 375 34.52 58.42 27.28
C ASP A 375 33.49 59.41 27.82
N ALA A 376 33.15 59.32 29.11
CA ALA A 376 32.27 60.28 29.76
C ALA A 376 32.81 61.71 29.68
N ARG A 377 34.13 61.89 29.88
CA ARG A 377 34.76 63.22 29.80
C ARG A 377 34.81 63.75 28.37
N TRP A 378 35.09 62.90 27.39
CA TRP A 378 35.04 63.25 25.96
C TRP A 378 33.63 63.68 25.55
N GLN A 379 32.62 62.90 25.90
CA GLN A 379 31.21 63.21 25.65
C GLN A 379 30.78 64.52 26.32
N GLU A 380 31.22 64.77 27.55
CA GLU A 380 30.95 66.03 28.24
C GLU A 380 31.61 67.22 27.53
N VAL A 381 32.87 67.10 27.10
CA VAL A 381 33.55 68.16 26.33
C VAL A 381 32.84 68.41 25.00
N ASP A 382 32.50 67.37 24.25
CA ASP A 382 31.75 67.50 22.99
C ASP A 382 30.39 68.20 23.20
N ARG A 383 29.67 67.83 24.28
CA ARG A 383 28.42 68.48 24.68
C ARG A 383 28.61 69.96 25.02
N GLN A 384 29.65 70.30 25.78
CA GLN A 384 29.94 71.69 26.15
C GLN A 384 30.35 72.54 24.95
N VAL A 385 31.12 72.01 24.00
CA VAL A 385 31.46 72.69 22.74
C VAL A 385 30.21 72.98 21.90
N LYS A 386 29.28 72.03 21.83
CA LYS A 386 27.99 72.24 21.15
C LYS A 386 27.15 73.33 21.83
N LEU A 387 27.15 73.38 23.17
CA LEU A 387 26.47 74.44 23.92
C LEU A 387 27.15 75.80 23.77
N TRP A 388 28.47 75.86 23.70
CA TRP A 388 29.21 77.10 23.43
C TRP A 388 28.88 77.65 22.05
N LEU A 389 28.84 76.80 21.02
CA LEU A 389 28.40 77.20 19.68
C LEU A 389 26.95 77.69 19.69
N ARG A 390 26.03 76.98 20.37
CA ARG A 390 24.64 77.41 20.53
C ARG A 390 24.53 78.79 21.18
N LYS A 391 25.31 79.06 22.23
CA LYS A 391 25.39 80.36 22.89
C LYS A 391 25.81 81.43 21.88
N LEU A 392 26.95 81.23 21.20
CA LEU A 392 27.48 82.17 20.21
C LEU A 392 26.50 82.47 19.06
N ASP A 393 25.84 81.43 18.56
CA ASP A 393 24.84 81.55 17.50
C ASP A 393 23.57 82.27 17.97
N SER A 394 23.08 81.96 19.18
CA SER A 394 21.89 82.61 19.75
C SER A 394 22.09 84.09 20.08
N CYS A 395 23.34 84.51 20.28
CA CYS A 395 23.73 85.91 20.49
C CYS A 395 23.83 86.72 19.19
N LEU A 396 23.51 86.14 18.02
CA LEU A 396 23.39 86.87 16.76
C LEU A 396 22.11 87.74 16.75
N PRO A 397 22.14 88.92 16.10
CA PRO A 397 21.02 89.86 16.12
C PRO A 397 19.75 89.31 15.43
N GLY A 398 18.59 89.71 15.96
CA GLY A 398 17.29 89.55 15.32
C GLY A 398 16.94 88.11 14.93
N LYS A 399 16.50 87.92 13.68
CA LYS A 399 16.09 86.62 13.12
C LYS A 399 17.30 85.68 12.89
N LEU A 400 18.53 86.19 12.86
CA LEU A 400 19.74 85.39 12.68
C LEU A 400 20.07 84.54 13.94
N GLY A 401 19.84 85.08 15.15
CA GLY A 401 19.98 84.29 16.39
C GLY A 401 18.97 83.16 16.50
N LYS A 402 17.75 83.36 15.98
CA LYS A 402 16.71 82.32 15.89
C LYS A 402 17.11 81.20 14.92
N LEU A 403 17.72 81.54 13.78
CA LEU A 403 18.27 80.56 12.86
C LEU A 403 19.35 79.71 13.55
N GLY A 404 20.24 80.33 14.32
CA GLY A 404 21.29 79.65 15.07
C GLY A 404 20.75 78.63 16.08
N HIS A 405 19.73 79.01 16.84
CA HIS A 405 19.04 78.10 17.77
C HIS A 405 18.31 76.97 17.03
N TRP A 406 17.63 77.27 15.93
CA TRP A 406 16.98 76.26 15.09
C TRP A 406 17.99 75.26 14.49
N MET A 407 19.15 75.73 14.01
CA MET A 407 20.21 74.88 13.47
C MET A 407 20.76 73.90 14.51
N TYR A 408 20.88 74.32 15.76
CA TYR A 408 21.27 73.45 16.87
C TYR A 408 20.25 72.32 17.09
N GLU A 409 18.96 72.65 17.14
CA GLU A 409 17.89 71.66 17.30
C GLU A 409 17.83 70.70 16.09
N ALA A 410 18.05 71.23 14.88
CA ALA A 410 18.16 70.43 13.66
C ALA A 410 19.29 69.40 13.75
N GLU A 411 20.49 69.81 14.17
CA GLU A 411 21.64 68.93 14.33
C GLU A 411 21.43 67.85 15.40
N GLU A 412 20.77 68.17 16.52
CA GLU A 412 20.40 67.16 17.52
C GLU A 412 19.44 66.10 16.96
N ILE A 413 18.43 66.53 16.19
CA ILE A 413 17.47 65.62 15.56
C ILE A 413 18.15 64.73 14.51
N LEU A 414 19.13 65.25 13.77
CA LEU A 414 19.88 64.49 12.76
C LEU A 414 20.85 63.47 13.36
N CYS A 415 21.43 63.78 14.54
CA CYS A 415 22.38 62.91 15.25
C CYS A 415 21.73 61.92 16.22
N LYS A 416 20.40 61.96 16.39
CA LYS A 416 19.69 61.10 17.35
C LYS A 416 19.68 59.65 16.87
N GLU A 417 20.25 58.76 17.69
CA GLU A 417 20.17 57.32 17.47
C GLU A 417 18.73 56.80 17.69
N GLU A 418 18.32 55.86 16.83
CA GLU A 418 16.97 55.29 16.82
C GLU A 418 16.91 54.06 17.76
N SER A 419 15.85 53.97 18.56
CA SER A 419 15.62 52.82 19.45
C SER A 419 15.28 51.56 18.65
N THR A 420 15.83 50.42 19.03
CA THR A 420 15.54 49.11 18.41
C THR A 420 14.45 48.34 19.15
N SER A 421 13.54 47.70 18.41
CA SER A 421 12.53 46.75 18.91
C SER A 421 12.56 45.47 18.07
N ASP A 422 12.18 44.34 18.67
CA ASP A 422 12.13 43.04 18.02
C ASP A 422 10.88 42.84 17.14
N ASN A 423 9.83 43.65 17.33
CA ASN A 423 8.57 43.53 16.59
C ASN A 423 8.53 44.46 15.37
N ALA A 424 8.28 43.91 14.19
CA ALA A 424 8.22 44.67 12.93
C ALA A 424 7.08 45.70 12.89
N GLU A 425 5.93 45.42 13.51
CA GLU A 425 4.80 46.37 13.57
C GLU A 425 5.15 47.60 14.42
N ASP A 426 5.74 47.36 15.60
CA ASP A 426 6.15 48.44 16.50
C ASP A 426 7.26 49.29 15.86
N MET A 427 8.19 48.65 15.15
CA MET A 427 9.22 49.36 14.38
C MET A 427 8.62 50.20 13.24
N ALA A 428 7.64 49.66 12.50
CA ALA A 428 6.98 50.40 11.42
C ALA A 428 6.22 51.63 11.94
N ALA A 429 5.51 51.50 13.07
CA ALA A 429 4.80 52.59 13.72
C ALA A 429 5.76 53.65 14.29
N MET A 430 6.87 53.21 14.89
CA MET A 430 7.92 54.10 15.38
C MET A 430 8.55 54.90 14.24
N TYR A 431 8.91 54.26 13.13
CA TYR A 431 9.46 54.94 11.96
C TYR A 431 8.46 55.86 11.26
N ASP A 432 7.17 55.53 11.24
CA ASP A 432 6.12 56.45 10.75
C ASP A 432 6.08 57.72 11.60
N LYS A 433 6.04 57.56 12.93
CA LYS A 433 6.06 58.68 13.87
C LYS A 433 7.31 59.54 13.70
N LEU A 434 8.50 58.93 13.63
CA LEU A 434 9.76 59.66 13.41
C LEU A 434 9.79 60.38 12.06
N THR A 435 9.22 59.77 11.01
CA THR A 435 9.09 60.39 9.69
C THR A 435 8.20 61.63 9.76
N GLN A 436 7.07 61.56 10.46
CA GLN A 436 6.17 62.70 10.65
C GLN A 436 6.81 63.81 11.48
N GLU A 437 7.47 63.47 12.60
CA GLU A 437 8.22 64.43 13.42
C GLU A 437 9.34 65.12 12.62
N HIS A 438 10.06 64.38 11.78
CA HIS A 438 11.07 64.95 10.88
C HIS A 438 10.46 65.94 9.89
N LYS A 439 9.38 65.55 9.18
CA LYS A 439 8.71 66.41 8.20
C LYS A 439 8.19 67.69 8.83
N GLU A 440 7.62 67.60 10.03
CA GLU A 440 7.07 68.76 10.73
C GLU A 440 8.17 69.74 11.19
N PHE A 441 9.31 69.25 11.69
CA PHE A 441 10.40 70.11 12.14
C PHE A 441 11.14 70.80 10.98
N PHE A 442 11.40 70.08 9.88
CA PHE A 442 12.18 70.58 8.74
C PHE A 442 11.37 71.33 7.68
N LYS A 443 10.06 71.52 7.88
CA LYS A 443 9.18 72.22 6.92
C LYS A 443 9.66 73.63 6.54
N ASP A 444 10.32 74.33 7.47
CA ASP A 444 10.80 75.71 7.29
C ASP A 444 12.25 75.80 6.78
N LEU A 445 12.92 74.66 6.49
CA LEU A 445 14.34 74.61 6.10
C LEU A 445 14.64 75.44 4.84
N GLU A 446 13.77 75.41 3.83
CA GLU A 446 13.95 76.21 2.61
C GLU A 446 13.83 77.71 2.89
N GLU A 447 12.88 78.10 3.75
CA GLU A 447 12.70 79.49 4.17
C GLU A 447 13.93 80.00 4.92
N TRP A 448 14.50 79.19 5.82
CA TRP A 448 15.74 79.48 6.53
C TRP A 448 16.94 79.61 5.60
N SER A 449 17.05 78.71 4.61
CA SER A 449 18.11 78.71 3.61
C SER A 449 18.08 79.95 2.74
N HIS A 450 16.89 80.34 2.25
CA HIS A 450 16.72 81.55 1.46
C HIS A 450 16.98 82.82 2.27
N PHE A 451 16.47 82.88 3.51
CA PHE A 451 16.73 83.99 4.44
C PHE A 451 18.23 84.17 4.69
N PHE A 452 18.95 83.08 4.99
CA PHE A 452 20.39 83.13 5.26
C PHE A 452 21.20 83.51 4.01
N ALA A 453 20.84 83.00 2.83
CA ALA A 453 21.52 83.33 1.57
C ALA A 453 21.42 84.83 1.22
N GLN A 454 20.28 85.47 1.50
CA GLN A 454 20.13 86.92 1.33
C GLN A 454 21.05 87.71 2.25
N ILE A 455 21.14 87.32 3.53
CA ILE A 455 22.00 87.97 4.52
C ILE A 455 23.48 87.81 4.16
N LYS A 456 23.89 86.59 3.80
CA LYS A 456 25.27 86.29 3.41
C LYS A 456 25.70 87.14 2.20
N ARG A 457 24.80 87.33 1.22
CA ARG A 457 25.07 88.18 0.05
C ARG A 457 25.16 89.68 0.40
N ALA A 458 24.35 90.15 1.36
CA ALA A 458 24.35 91.54 1.78
C ALA A 458 25.58 91.92 2.64
N GLY A 459 26.17 90.96 3.36
CA GLY A 459 27.34 91.17 4.23
C GLY A 459 27.09 92.02 5.48
N ARG A 460 25.85 92.49 5.67
CA ARG A 460 25.37 93.28 6.81
C ARG A 460 23.97 92.85 7.20
N TYR A 461 23.64 92.95 8.48
CA TYR A 461 22.29 92.69 8.99
C TYR A 461 21.99 93.62 10.17
N GLU A 462 20.81 94.26 10.16
CA GLU A 462 20.38 95.23 11.19
C GLU A 462 21.43 96.33 11.49
N GLY A 463 22.15 96.79 10.46
CA GLY A 463 23.16 97.85 10.56
C GLY A 463 24.54 97.40 11.05
N LEU A 464 24.70 96.14 11.47
CA LEU A 464 25.97 95.57 11.92
C LEU A 464 26.69 94.83 10.79
N MET A 465 28.03 94.96 10.75
CA MET A 465 28.88 94.10 9.94
C MET A 465 28.87 92.68 10.53
N LEU A 466 28.75 91.68 9.67
CA LEU A 466 28.79 90.29 10.10
C LEU A 466 30.22 89.78 10.08
N HIS A 467 30.60 89.02 11.11
CA HIS A 467 31.92 88.41 11.20
C HIS A 467 32.04 87.26 10.19
N GLY A 468 32.89 87.44 9.17
CA GLY A 468 33.02 86.51 8.04
C GLY A 468 33.20 85.03 8.45
N PRO A 469 34.18 84.69 9.31
CA PRO A 469 34.38 83.32 9.77
C PRO A 469 33.15 82.66 10.40
N HIS A 470 32.35 83.43 11.16
CA HIS A 470 31.13 82.92 11.81
C HIS A 470 30.02 82.66 10.79
N ILE A 471 29.83 83.57 9.84
CA ILE A 471 28.85 83.38 8.75
C ILE A 471 29.23 82.22 7.82
N ASP A 472 30.52 82.06 7.51
CA ASP A 472 30.96 80.93 6.70
C ASP A 472 30.78 79.59 7.43
N HIS A 473 30.99 79.57 8.74
CA HIS A 473 30.71 78.40 9.57
C HIS A 473 29.21 78.05 9.57
N LEU A 474 28.33 79.04 9.74
CA LEU A 474 26.87 78.85 9.63
C LEU A 474 26.46 78.36 8.23
N SER A 475 27.07 78.88 7.16
CA SER A 475 26.80 78.43 5.79
C SER A 475 27.10 76.95 5.61
N LYS A 476 28.29 76.51 6.00
CA LYS A 476 28.71 75.11 5.89
C LYS A 476 27.80 74.18 6.69
N ARG A 477 27.41 74.60 7.90
CA ARG A 477 26.47 73.85 8.73
C ARG A 477 25.08 73.78 8.13
N LEU A 478 24.55 74.87 7.59
CA LEU A 478 23.23 74.88 6.96
C LEU A 478 23.19 74.01 5.69
N GLU A 479 24.27 74.02 4.89
CA GLU A 479 24.46 73.12 3.75
C GLU A 479 24.51 71.64 4.21
N SER A 480 25.24 71.36 5.28
CA SER A 480 25.30 70.02 5.90
C SER A 480 23.94 69.56 6.43
N ILE A 481 23.22 70.42 7.15
CA ILE A 481 21.86 70.15 7.66
C ILE A 481 20.91 69.83 6.51
N SER A 482 20.98 70.57 5.39
CA SER A 482 20.14 70.32 4.22
C SER A 482 20.41 68.94 3.61
N LEU A 483 21.68 68.56 3.43
CA LEU A 483 22.07 67.24 2.92
C LEU A 483 21.66 66.11 3.87
N CYS A 484 22.00 66.24 5.16
CA CYS A 484 21.73 65.24 6.18
C CYS A 484 20.23 65.07 6.45
N SER A 485 19.43 66.14 6.37
CA SER A 485 17.97 66.07 6.49
C SER A 485 17.36 65.27 5.35
N ALA A 486 17.73 65.54 4.09
CA ALA A 486 17.25 64.79 2.94
C ALA A 486 17.63 63.29 3.03
N LEU A 487 18.88 63.00 3.42
CA LEU A 487 19.34 61.62 3.61
C LEU A 487 18.59 60.90 4.73
N ARG A 488 18.44 61.56 5.90
CA ARG A 488 17.70 60.99 7.04
C ARG A 488 16.24 60.76 6.70
N LEU A 489 15.58 61.68 5.99
CA LEU A 489 14.20 61.49 5.57
C LEU A 489 14.04 60.26 4.67
N ASN A 490 14.89 60.12 3.65
CA ASN A 490 14.89 58.95 2.78
C ASN A 490 15.14 57.65 3.56
N LYS A 491 16.04 57.68 4.56
CA LYS A 491 16.32 56.54 5.45
C LYS A 491 15.10 56.16 6.29
N LEU A 492 14.43 57.14 6.89
CA LEU A 492 13.24 56.94 7.71
C LEU A 492 12.06 56.40 6.89
N GLU A 493 11.81 56.97 5.71
CA GLU A 493 10.76 56.49 4.81
C GLU A 493 11.04 55.05 4.31
N TYR A 494 12.30 54.75 3.98
CA TYR A 494 12.71 53.39 3.61
C TYR A 494 12.48 52.42 4.77
N ASN A 495 12.94 52.77 5.97
CA ASN A 495 12.77 51.92 7.15
C ASN A 495 11.30 51.72 7.52
N HIS A 496 10.47 52.77 7.46
CA HIS A 496 9.02 52.65 7.65
C HIS A 496 8.41 51.61 6.72
N LEU A 497 8.65 51.74 5.40
CA LEU A 497 8.08 50.82 4.41
C LEU A 497 8.70 49.41 4.48
N ARG A 498 9.99 49.30 4.80
CA ARG A 498 10.68 48.03 5.03
C ARG A 498 10.03 47.24 6.16
N TYR A 499 9.81 47.87 7.32
CA TYR A 499 9.19 47.22 8.47
C TYR A 499 7.69 46.98 8.26
N LYS A 500 6.99 47.88 7.56
CA LYS A 500 5.60 47.65 7.14
C LYS A 500 5.48 46.44 6.22
N LEU A 501 6.36 46.30 5.23
CA LEU A 501 6.41 45.14 4.35
C LEU A 501 6.66 43.85 5.14
N LEU A 502 7.61 43.87 6.07
CA LEU A 502 7.89 42.72 6.95
C LEU A 502 6.67 42.33 7.79
N ALA A 503 5.98 43.29 8.38
CA ALA A 503 4.76 43.06 9.15
C ALA A 503 3.64 42.44 8.28
N CYS A 504 3.38 43.01 7.09
CA CYS A 504 2.40 42.47 6.16
C CYS A 504 2.76 41.05 5.69
N MET A 505 4.04 40.78 5.41
CA MET A 505 4.51 39.45 5.03
C MET A 505 4.36 38.44 6.17
N LEU A 506 4.63 38.84 7.42
CA LEU A 506 4.42 37.98 8.59
C LEU A 506 2.94 37.67 8.82
N GLY A 507 2.07 38.67 8.65
CA GLY A 507 0.61 38.48 8.69
C GLY A 507 0.12 37.49 7.63
N ALA A 508 0.57 37.66 6.38
CA ALA A 508 0.27 36.74 5.30
C ALA A 508 0.81 35.32 5.56
N GLN A 509 2.03 35.19 6.08
CA GLN A 509 2.61 33.90 6.44
C GLN A 509 1.79 33.20 7.52
N THR A 510 1.34 33.95 8.53
CA THR A 510 0.47 33.44 9.60
C THR A 510 -0.83 32.90 9.02
N LYS A 511 -1.47 33.64 8.11
CA LYS A 511 -2.68 33.18 7.41
C LYS A 511 -2.44 31.94 6.56
N VAL A 512 -1.36 31.89 5.78
CA VAL A 512 -0.99 30.68 5.01
C VAL A 512 -0.82 29.48 5.94
N THR A 513 -0.08 29.64 7.04
CA THR A 513 0.10 28.53 8.00
C THR A 513 -1.22 28.05 8.60
N GLN A 514 -2.18 28.94 8.84
CA GLN A 514 -3.53 28.59 9.31
C GLN A 514 -4.32 27.82 8.25
N TRP A 515 -4.23 28.21 6.98
CA TRP A 515 -4.96 27.55 5.90
C TRP A 515 -4.32 26.25 5.41
N THR A 516 -3.04 26.00 5.70
CA THR A 516 -2.33 24.78 5.29
C THR A 516 -2.29 23.68 6.36
N VAL A 517 -2.91 23.89 7.52
CA VAL A 517 -3.01 22.85 8.56
C VAL A 517 -3.90 21.71 8.06
N LYS A 518 -3.65 20.48 8.56
CA LYS A 518 -4.57 19.35 8.37
C LYS A 518 -6.00 19.73 8.76
N TYR A 519 -6.97 19.36 7.92
CA TYR A 519 -8.33 19.87 8.01
C TYR A 519 -9.24 19.10 8.99
N GLY A 520 -10.28 19.77 9.47
CA GLY A 520 -11.35 19.15 10.26
C GLY A 520 -12.47 18.58 9.39
N LYS A 521 -13.69 18.54 9.95
CA LYS A 521 -14.92 18.18 9.24
C LYS A 521 -15.33 19.27 8.23
N GLN A 522 -16.34 18.97 7.41
CA GLN A 522 -16.84 19.87 6.36
C GLN A 522 -17.00 21.32 6.83
N ASP A 523 -17.71 21.58 7.95
CA ASP A 523 -17.96 22.94 8.45
C ASP A 523 -16.67 23.72 8.75
N ALA A 524 -15.64 23.04 9.25
CA ALA A 524 -14.35 23.66 9.53
C ALA A 524 -13.62 24.06 8.23
N VAL A 525 -13.71 23.23 7.18
CA VAL A 525 -13.17 23.53 5.86
C VAL A 525 -13.92 24.69 5.21
N GLU A 526 -15.24 24.74 5.36
CA GLU A 526 -16.07 25.86 4.88
C GLU A 526 -15.70 27.18 5.58
N CYS A 527 -15.48 27.15 6.90
CA CYS A 527 -15.00 28.31 7.64
C CYS A 527 -13.61 28.77 7.17
N LEU A 528 -12.68 27.84 6.91
CA LEU A 528 -11.34 28.18 6.39
C LEU A 528 -11.41 28.77 4.97
N LEU A 529 -12.27 28.23 4.10
CA LEU A 529 -12.47 28.78 2.75
C LEU A 529 -13.15 30.16 2.79
N ALA A 530 -14.05 30.40 3.74
CA ALA A 530 -14.64 31.71 3.97
C ALA A 530 -13.60 32.73 4.48
N ASP A 531 -12.75 32.36 5.44
CA ASP A 531 -11.64 33.22 5.92
C ASP A 531 -10.63 33.52 4.80
N TYR A 532 -10.31 32.53 3.97
CA TYR A 532 -9.49 32.71 2.76
C TYR A 532 -10.12 33.74 1.82
N SER A 533 -11.41 33.58 1.50
CA SER A 533 -12.12 34.47 0.59
C SER A 533 -12.23 35.89 1.16
N ASP A 534 -12.41 36.05 2.46
CA ASP A 534 -12.42 37.37 3.10
C ASP A 534 -11.04 38.05 3.00
N CYS A 535 -9.95 37.33 3.33
CA CYS A 535 -8.60 37.89 3.29
C CYS A 535 -8.10 38.19 1.86
N ILE A 536 -8.36 37.30 0.91
CA ILE A 536 -7.83 37.41 -0.45
C ILE A 536 -8.76 38.22 -1.36
N ASP A 537 -10.05 37.90 -1.38
CA ASP A 537 -10.98 38.50 -2.35
C ASP A 537 -11.56 39.84 -1.85
N ARG A 538 -11.81 39.99 -0.54
CA ARG A 538 -12.37 41.24 0.01
C ARG A 538 -11.30 42.21 0.52
N GLN A 539 -10.33 41.72 1.29
CA GLN A 539 -9.29 42.57 1.86
C GLN A 539 -8.12 42.81 0.89
N HIS A 540 -8.10 42.13 -0.27
CA HIS A 540 -7.08 42.28 -1.31
C HIS A 540 -5.64 42.17 -0.79
N MET A 541 -5.38 41.28 0.18
CA MET A 541 -4.10 41.17 0.88
C MET A 541 -2.88 41.06 -0.06
N CYS A 542 -2.99 40.26 -1.14
CA CYS A 542 -1.91 40.12 -2.11
C CYS A 542 -1.60 41.43 -2.85
N GLN A 543 -2.62 42.16 -3.27
CA GLN A 543 -2.44 43.45 -3.95
C GLN A 543 -1.84 44.49 -2.99
N HIS A 544 -2.23 44.45 -1.71
CA HIS A 544 -1.66 45.33 -0.69
C HIS A 544 -0.16 45.08 -0.48
N ILE A 545 0.28 43.81 -0.43
CA ILE A 545 1.70 43.47 -0.29
C ILE A 545 2.47 43.79 -1.56
N ASP A 546 1.91 43.54 -2.76
CA ASP A 546 2.53 43.93 -4.04
C ASP A 546 2.74 45.44 -4.14
N THR A 547 1.75 46.22 -3.72
CA THR A 547 1.82 47.70 -3.68
C THR A 547 2.90 48.14 -2.68
N THR A 548 2.87 47.61 -1.46
CA THR A 548 3.85 47.95 -0.41
C THR A 548 5.27 47.57 -0.82
N TYR A 549 5.48 46.43 -1.50
CA TYR A 549 6.77 46.03 -2.04
C TYR A 549 7.27 47.00 -3.12
N THR A 550 6.38 47.41 -4.02
CA THR A 550 6.69 48.38 -5.08
C THR A 550 7.05 49.74 -4.51
N ASP A 551 6.30 50.22 -3.52
CA ASP A 551 6.57 51.47 -2.83
C ASP A 551 7.90 51.40 -2.05
N THR A 552 8.16 50.28 -1.36
CA THR A 552 9.44 50.05 -0.66
C THR A 552 10.61 50.11 -1.63
N LYS A 553 10.47 49.50 -2.81
CA LYS A 553 11.49 49.55 -3.86
C LYS A 553 11.73 50.98 -4.36
N LYS A 554 10.66 51.76 -4.57
CA LYS A 554 10.77 53.16 -5.02
C LYS A 554 11.51 54.02 -4.00
N VAL A 555 11.16 53.90 -2.71
CA VAL A 555 11.81 54.67 -1.64
C VAL A 555 13.24 54.20 -1.40
N ALA A 556 13.52 52.90 -1.54
CA ALA A 556 14.88 52.37 -1.51
C ALA A 556 15.77 52.98 -2.60
N GLU A 557 15.29 53.11 -3.83
CA GLU A 557 16.05 53.77 -4.91
C GLU A 557 16.28 55.25 -4.63
N ASN A 558 15.30 55.96 -4.05
CA ASN A 558 15.49 57.34 -3.61
C ASN A 558 16.59 57.45 -2.53
N TYR A 559 16.61 56.52 -1.57
CA TYR A 559 17.64 56.50 -0.53
C TYR A 559 19.04 56.20 -1.08
N LYS A 560 19.16 55.23 -1.98
CA LYS A 560 20.43 54.93 -2.68
C LYS A 560 20.95 56.15 -3.45
N ASN A 561 20.08 56.81 -4.21
CA ASN A 561 20.45 57.99 -4.98
C ASN A 561 20.75 59.22 -4.09
N GLY A 562 20.22 59.23 -2.87
CA GLY A 562 20.37 60.30 -1.89
C GLY A 562 21.69 60.32 -1.12
N GLY A 563 22.61 59.38 -1.39
CA GLY A 563 23.94 59.33 -0.77
C GLY A 563 24.12 58.30 0.34
N ALA A 564 23.40 57.17 0.27
CA ALA A 564 23.59 56.05 1.20
C ALA A 564 24.97 55.40 1.05
N ASP A 565 25.50 54.83 2.15
CA ASP A 565 26.80 54.17 2.15
C ASP A 565 26.79 52.87 1.33
N ALA A 566 27.92 52.48 0.74
CA ALA A 566 28.03 51.25 -0.06
C ALA A 566 27.61 49.97 0.70
N SER A 567 27.85 49.93 2.02
CA SER A 567 27.40 48.86 2.91
C SER A 567 25.87 48.83 3.03
N GLU A 568 25.24 50.00 3.19
CA GLU A 568 23.79 50.13 3.29
C GLU A 568 23.11 49.79 1.95
N ILE A 569 23.65 50.26 0.83
CA ILE A 569 23.15 49.91 -0.52
C ILE A 569 23.12 48.39 -0.70
N THR A 570 24.23 47.71 -0.36
CA THR A 570 24.32 46.25 -0.44
C THR A 570 23.28 45.57 0.48
N SER A 571 23.07 46.11 1.68
CA SER A 571 22.07 45.60 2.63
C SER A 571 20.64 45.74 2.10
N ILE A 572 20.33 46.88 1.47
CA ILE A 572 19.03 47.16 0.85
C ILE A 572 18.77 46.19 -0.31
N ASP A 573 19.75 45.97 -1.18
CA ASP A 573 19.62 45.05 -2.32
C ASP A 573 19.39 43.61 -1.86
N ASN A 574 20.17 43.14 -0.89
CA ASN A 574 19.99 41.82 -0.30
C ASN A 574 18.59 41.67 0.30
N PHE A 575 18.12 42.68 1.05
CA PHE A 575 16.77 42.68 1.63
C PHE A 575 15.68 42.62 0.55
N LEU A 576 15.74 43.47 -0.48
CA LEU A 576 14.72 43.51 -1.54
C LEU A 576 14.68 42.20 -2.35
N GLN A 577 15.83 41.58 -2.58
CA GLN A 577 15.94 40.27 -3.23
C GLN A 577 15.33 39.17 -2.36
N GLU A 578 15.67 39.13 -1.07
CA GLU A 578 15.16 38.14 -0.12
C GLU A 578 13.65 38.28 0.08
N ALA A 579 13.16 39.50 0.33
CA ALA A 579 11.75 39.81 0.50
C ALA A 579 10.95 39.48 -0.76
N GLY A 580 11.47 39.84 -1.94
CA GLY A 580 10.84 39.52 -3.23
C GLY A 580 10.78 38.02 -3.51
N GLY A 581 11.85 37.27 -3.17
CA GLY A 581 11.87 35.81 -3.28
C GLY A 581 10.87 35.13 -2.35
N LYS A 582 10.85 35.53 -1.07
CA LYS A 582 9.89 35.05 -0.06
C LYS A 582 8.46 35.33 -0.46
N TRP A 583 8.17 36.56 -0.91
CA TRP A 583 6.83 36.94 -1.34
C TRP A 583 6.35 36.14 -2.56
N LYS A 584 7.20 35.92 -3.58
CA LYS A 584 6.85 35.08 -4.74
C LYS A 584 6.47 33.66 -4.34
N LYS A 585 7.24 33.03 -3.44
CA LYS A 585 6.94 31.69 -2.93
C LYS A 585 5.61 31.67 -2.18
N MET A 586 5.41 32.62 -1.25
CA MET A 586 4.20 32.72 -0.45
C MET A 586 2.96 33.01 -1.32
N SER A 587 3.07 33.85 -2.35
CA SER A 587 1.98 34.12 -3.30
C SER A 587 1.56 32.86 -4.08
N LEU A 588 2.51 31.98 -4.43
CA LEU A 588 2.19 30.69 -5.05
C LEU A 588 1.50 29.74 -4.06
N GLU A 589 1.97 29.68 -2.82
CA GLU A 589 1.33 28.91 -1.74
C GLU A 589 -0.11 29.38 -1.50
N ILE A 590 -0.35 30.69 -1.36
CA ILE A 590 -1.69 31.28 -1.21
C ILE A 590 -2.62 30.87 -2.37
N LYS A 591 -2.12 30.82 -3.61
CA LYS A 591 -2.93 30.38 -4.76
C LYS A 591 -3.28 28.90 -4.69
N SER A 592 -2.33 28.06 -4.26
CA SER A 592 -2.54 26.60 -4.12
C SER A 592 -3.48 26.23 -2.96
N VAL A 593 -3.54 27.05 -1.91
CA VAL A 593 -4.44 26.83 -0.76
C VAL A 593 -5.90 26.80 -1.21
N ARG A 594 -6.31 27.69 -2.12
CA ARG A 594 -7.69 27.74 -2.63
C ARG A 594 -8.11 26.41 -3.26
N THR A 595 -7.28 25.89 -4.17
CA THR A 595 -7.57 24.65 -4.88
C THR A 595 -7.67 23.48 -3.91
N THR A 596 -6.76 23.40 -2.93
CA THR A 596 -6.78 22.34 -1.91
C THR A 596 -8.03 22.40 -1.03
N LEU A 597 -8.44 23.60 -0.59
CA LEU A 597 -9.65 23.78 0.21
C LEU A 597 -10.93 23.44 -0.58
N GLU A 598 -11.01 23.85 -1.85
CA GLU A 598 -12.14 23.56 -2.74
C GLU A 598 -12.25 22.04 -3.04
N GLU A 599 -11.13 21.37 -3.31
CA GLU A 599 -11.08 19.92 -3.51
C GLU A 599 -11.45 19.15 -2.25
N THR A 600 -10.96 19.59 -1.09
CA THR A 600 -11.31 18.98 0.21
C THR A 600 -12.80 19.14 0.52
N LEU A 601 -13.36 20.32 0.24
CA LEU A 601 -14.78 20.55 0.43
C LEU A 601 -15.64 19.70 -0.53
N LYS A 602 -15.19 19.53 -1.77
CA LYS A 602 -15.85 18.63 -2.73
C LYS A 602 -15.84 17.18 -2.23
N ALA A 603 -14.70 16.68 -1.77
CA ALA A 603 -14.58 15.33 -1.23
C ALA A 603 -15.49 15.12 -0.01
N TRP A 604 -15.60 16.10 0.90
CA TRP A 604 -16.53 16.05 2.03
C TRP A 604 -18.00 15.98 1.58
N LYS A 605 -18.41 16.76 0.58
CA LYS A 605 -19.77 16.74 0.05
C LYS A 605 -20.12 15.40 -0.60
N GLU A 606 -19.21 14.84 -1.39
CA GLU A 606 -19.37 13.52 -2.01
C GLU A 606 -19.43 12.43 -0.94
N TYR A 607 -18.51 12.44 0.02
CA TYR A 607 -18.47 11.53 1.16
C TYR A 607 -19.79 11.56 1.95
N ASN A 608 -20.22 12.72 2.43
CA ASN A 608 -21.43 12.86 3.25
C ASN A 608 -22.69 12.42 2.47
N SER A 609 -22.78 12.78 1.19
CA SER A 609 -23.88 12.39 0.33
C SER A 609 -23.94 10.87 0.07
N CYS A 610 -22.79 10.22 -0.10
CA CYS A 610 -22.70 8.77 -0.22
C CYS A 610 -23.04 8.07 1.10
N VAL A 611 -22.52 8.55 2.23
CA VAL A 611 -22.82 8.01 3.58
C VAL A 611 -24.32 8.03 3.86
N GLU A 612 -25.01 9.15 3.58
CA GLU A 612 -26.45 9.28 3.80
C GLU A 612 -27.23 8.29 2.94
N ARG A 613 -26.97 8.29 1.62
CA ARG A 613 -27.69 7.43 0.67
C ARG A 613 -27.43 5.94 0.90
N LEU A 614 -26.20 5.56 1.23
CA LEU A 614 -25.83 4.17 1.52
C LEU A 614 -26.44 3.71 2.83
N ASN A 615 -26.46 4.53 3.88
CA ASN A 615 -27.12 4.15 5.14
C ASN A 615 -28.61 3.87 4.94
N LEU A 616 -29.32 4.74 4.21
CA LEU A 616 -30.75 4.55 3.92
C LEU A 616 -30.99 3.27 3.10
N TRP A 617 -30.19 3.06 2.05
CA TRP A 617 -30.33 1.88 1.19
C TRP A 617 -29.97 0.58 1.92
N LEU A 618 -28.91 0.59 2.73
CA LEU A 618 -28.51 -0.58 3.54
C LEU A 618 -29.57 -0.95 4.58
N ALA A 619 -30.13 0.04 5.29
CA ALA A 619 -31.18 -0.19 6.26
C ALA A 619 -32.43 -0.83 5.60
N GLU A 620 -32.79 -0.35 4.41
CA GLU A 620 -33.91 -0.90 3.66
C GLU A 620 -33.59 -2.29 3.09
N GLY A 621 -32.37 -2.51 2.58
CA GLY A 621 -31.92 -3.81 2.09
C GLY A 621 -31.90 -4.88 3.19
N GLU A 622 -31.38 -4.55 4.37
CA GLU A 622 -31.40 -5.42 5.56
C GLU A 622 -32.84 -5.79 5.97
N ARG A 623 -33.82 -4.90 5.73
CA ARG A 623 -35.25 -5.15 5.95
C ARG A 623 -35.85 -6.05 4.86
N VAL A 624 -35.55 -5.77 3.59
CA VAL A 624 -36.05 -6.53 2.43
C VAL A 624 -35.52 -7.97 2.42
N MET A 625 -34.31 -8.21 2.91
CA MET A 625 -33.76 -9.57 3.04
C MET A 625 -34.62 -10.52 3.89
N LYS A 626 -35.49 -9.98 4.76
CA LYS A 626 -36.44 -10.75 5.60
C LYS A 626 -37.82 -10.96 4.96
N GLN A 627 -38.07 -10.42 3.76
CA GLN A 627 -39.35 -10.52 3.06
C GLN A 627 -39.37 -11.67 2.03
N GLU A 628 -40.43 -11.71 1.22
CA GLU A 628 -40.64 -12.69 0.15
C GLU A 628 -39.69 -12.50 -1.05
N ILE A 629 -39.56 -13.54 -1.88
CA ILE A 629 -38.61 -13.66 -3.00
C ILE A 629 -38.74 -12.49 -3.99
N GLU A 630 -39.97 -12.14 -4.38
CA GLU A 630 -40.25 -11.08 -5.37
C GLU A 630 -39.78 -9.70 -4.89
N ALA A 631 -39.95 -9.40 -3.60
CA ALA A 631 -39.50 -8.14 -3.02
C ALA A 631 -37.96 -8.00 -3.06
N LYS A 632 -37.23 -9.12 -2.85
CA LYS A 632 -35.76 -9.14 -2.94
C LYS A 632 -35.29 -8.89 -4.36
N GLU A 633 -35.86 -9.58 -5.35
CA GLU A 633 -35.48 -9.39 -6.75
C GLU A 633 -35.77 -7.99 -7.28
N VAL A 634 -36.84 -7.33 -6.83
CA VAL A 634 -37.16 -5.95 -7.23
C VAL A 634 -36.19 -4.94 -6.62
N PHE A 635 -35.89 -5.06 -5.33
CA PHE A 635 -35.04 -4.11 -4.62
C PHE A 635 -33.57 -4.15 -5.10
N PHE A 636 -33.02 -5.34 -5.32
CA PHE A 636 -31.60 -5.49 -5.70
C PHE A 636 -31.31 -5.27 -7.19
N LYS A 637 -32.29 -4.83 -8.00
CA LYS A 637 -32.05 -4.43 -9.41
C LYS A 637 -31.02 -3.32 -9.54
N ASP A 638 -31.03 -2.38 -8.60
CA ASP A 638 -30.15 -1.21 -8.60
C ASP A 638 -28.79 -1.47 -7.91
N LEU A 639 -28.48 -2.73 -7.55
CA LEU A 639 -27.29 -3.08 -6.79
C LEU A 639 -25.98 -2.54 -7.42
N ALA A 640 -25.88 -2.56 -8.76
CA ALA A 640 -24.73 -2.02 -9.48
C ALA A 640 -24.53 -0.51 -9.25
N GLN A 641 -25.63 0.26 -9.17
CA GLN A 641 -25.56 1.70 -8.93
C GLN A 641 -25.04 2.01 -7.52
N TYR A 642 -25.44 1.21 -6.53
CA TYR A 642 -24.99 1.37 -5.15
C TYR A 642 -23.56 0.84 -4.94
N GLY A 643 -23.11 -0.14 -5.75
CA GLY A 643 -21.70 -0.50 -5.85
C GLY A 643 -20.81 0.66 -6.29
N GLU A 644 -21.23 1.43 -7.30
CA GLU A 644 -20.48 2.63 -7.73
C GLU A 644 -20.48 3.72 -6.65
N LYS A 645 -21.58 3.90 -5.91
CA LYS A 645 -21.61 4.83 -4.76
C LYS A 645 -20.67 4.41 -3.64
N CYS A 646 -20.53 3.11 -3.36
CA CYS A 646 -19.51 2.60 -2.43
C CYS A 646 -18.09 2.88 -2.92
N LYS A 647 -17.84 2.80 -4.24
CA LYS A 647 -16.53 3.15 -4.81
C LYS A 647 -16.22 4.64 -4.62
N VAL A 648 -17.16 5.53 -4.97
CA VAL A 648 -17.01 6.98 -4.74
C VAL A 648 -16.81 7.29 -3.25
N LEU A 649 -17.57 6.64 -2.37
CA LEU A 649 -17.39 6.78 -0.92
C LEU A 649 -15.95 6.48 -0.49
N ASN A 650 -15.39 5.36 -0.97
CA ASN A 650 -14.03 4.95 -0.64
C ASN A 650 -12.97 5.89 -1.23
N GLU A 651 -13.16 6.37 -2.47
CA GLU A 651 -12.27 7.34 -3.11
C GLU A 651 -12.25 8.68 -2.36
N SER A 652 -13.42 9.25 -2.09
CA SER A 652 -13.54 10.49 -1.32
C SER A 652 -13.00 10.31 0.11
N ALA A 653 -13.25 9.17 0.75
CA ALA A 653 -12.74 8.89 2.09
C ALA A 653 -11.21 8.75 2.15
N ASN A 654 -10.60 8.07 1.18
CA ASN A 654 -9.14 7.92 1.12
C ASN A 654 -8.45 9.29 0.98
N PHE A 655 -8.98 10.15 0.10
CA PHE A 655 -8.52 11.53 0.01
C PHE A 655 -8.67 12.26 1.35
N LEU A 656 -9.83 12.19 1.99
CA LEU A 656 -10.07 12.87 3.27
C LEU A 656 -9.17 12.37 4.40
N VAL A 657 -8.83 11.08 4.43
CA VAL A 657 -7.92 10.50 5.43
C VAL A 657 -6.53 11.10 5.35
N ASP A 658 -6.02 11.38 4.14
CA ASP A 658 -4.69 11.95 3.96
C ASP A 658 -4.62 13.43 4.37
N VAL A 659 -5.67 14.19 4.04
CA VAL A 659 -5.68 15.66 4.17
C VAL A 659 -6.26 16.14 5.51
N CYS A 660 -7.10 15.34 6.17
CA CYS A 660 -7.70 15.71 7.46
C CYS A 660 -6.79 15.38 8.67
N THR A 661 -7.16 15.94 9.84
CA THR A 661 -6.53 15.62 11.13
C THR A 661 -6.70 14.14 11.48
N GLU A 662 -5.78 13.59 12.27
CA GLU A 662 -5.81 12.16 12.64
C GLU A 662 -7.13 11.73 13.32
N VAL A 663 -7.73 12.64 14.12
CA VAL A 663 -9.02 12.38 14.76
C VAL A 663 -10.14 12.26 13.72
N THR A 664 -10.22 13.20 12.78
CA THR A 664 -11.24 13.13 11.72
C THR A 664 -10.99 11.97 10.77
N ALA A 665 -9.73 11.67 10.45
CA ALA A 665 -9.33 10.55 9.61
C ALA A 665 -9.67 9.18 10.24
N THR A 666 -9.58 9.04 11.57
CA THR A 666 -10.02 7.81 12.26
C THR A 666 -11.54 7.66 12.22
N GLU A 667 -12.31 8.73 12.43
CA GLU A 667 -13.78 8.71 12.31
C GLU A 667 -14.24 8.33 10.89
N VAL A 668 -13.61 8.90 9.85
CA VAL A 668 -13.90 8.58 8.45
C VAL A 668 -13.61 7.10 8.17
N ARG A 669 -12.44 6.58 8.60
CA ARG A 669 -12.08 5.16 8.45
C ARG A 669 -13.08 4.23 9.12
N GLN A 670 -13.50 4.54 10.34
CA GLN A 670 -14.47 3.72 11.09
C GLN A 670 -15.83 3.68 10.40
N THR A 671 -16.31 4.84 9.93
CA THR A 671 -17.60 4.95 9.25
C THR A 671 -17.60 4.16 7.94
N VAL A 672 -16.54 4.30 7.13
CA VAL A 672 -16.38 3.59 5.86
C VAL A 672 -16.23 2.09 6.07
N ALA A 673 -15.44 1.67 7.06
CA ALA A 673 -15.31 0.25 7.42
C ALA A 673 -16.66 -0.36 7.79
N SER A 674 -17.46 0.34 8.62
CA SER A 674 -18.80 -0.11 9.00
C SER A 674 -19.75 -0.20 7.81
N LEU A 675 -19.77 0.80 6.93
CA LEU A 675 -20.61 0.81 5.73
C LEU A 675 -20.22 -0.29 4.74
N ASN A 676 -18.92 -0.45 4.47
CA ASN A 676 -18.42 -1.51 3.58
C ASN A 676 -18.74 -2.89 4.15
N GLN A 677 -18.59 -3.10 5.47
CA GLN A 677 -18.93 -4.37 6.10
C GLN A 677 -20.42 -4.70 5.93
N ARG A 678 -21.31 -3.73 6.19
CA ARG A 678 -22.77 -3.91 6.01
C ARG A 678 -23.13 -4.15 4.55
N PHE A 679 -22.53 -3.41 3.63
CA PHE A 679 -22.74 -3.58 2.19
C PHE A 679 -22.32 -4.97 1.73
N ASN A 680 -21.10 -5.40 2.05
CA ASN A 680 -20.60 -6.71 1.66
C ASN A 680 -21.44 -7.83 2.26
N SER A 681 -21.80 -7.76 3.55
CA SER A 681 -22.65 -8.77 4.19
C SER A 681 -24.03 -8.86 3.53
N LEU A 682 -24.61 -7.72 3.14
CA LEU A 682 -25.89 -7.68 2.44
C LEU A 682 -25.80 -8.30 1.04
N VAL A 683 -24.73 -7.96 0.30
CA VAL A 683 -24.48 -8.49 -1.05
C VAL A 683 -24.20 -9.99 -1.02
N GLU A 684 -23.36 -10.47 -0.11
CA GLU A 684 -23.10 -11.90 0.10
C GLU A 684 -24.40 -12.64 0.47
N GLY A 685 -25.22 -12.04 1.34
CA GLY A 685 -26.53 -12.59 1.69
C GLY A 685 -27.47 -12.70 0.49
N PHE A 686 -27.50 -11.70 -0.39
CA PHE A 686 -28.31 -11.72 -1.61
C PHE A 686 -27.76 -12.72 -2.64
N GLN A 687 -26.44 -12.80 -2.83
CA GLN A 687 -25.80 -13.74 -3.75
C GLN A 687 -26.05 -15.19 -3.33
N SER A 688 -25.86 -15.51 -2.03
CA SER A 688 -26.15 -16.84 -1.49
C SER A 688 -27.63 -17.22 -1.67
N PHE A 689 -28.55 -16.28 -1.48
CA PHE A 689 -29.97 -16.49 -1.78
C PHE A 689 -30.21 -16.74 -3.27
N HIS A 690 -29.62 -15.94 -4.16
CA HIS A 690 -29.79 -16.08 -5.60
C HIS A 690 -29.26 -17.42 -6.12
N GLU A 691 -28.09 -17.85 -5.65
CA GLU A 691 -27.50 -19.16 -5.96
C GLU A 691 -28.36 -20.31 -5.44
N THR A 692 -28.88 -20.22 -4.22
CA THR A 692 -29.60 -21.34 -3.57
C THR A 692 -31.05 -21.46 -4.05
N GLU A 693 -31.79 -20.35 -4.06
CA GLU A 693 -33.24 -20.35 -4.27
C GLU A 693 -33.64 -20.20 -5.74
N VAL A 694 -32.90 -19.42 -6.53
CA VAL A 694 -33.22 -19.17 -7.94
C VAL A 694 -32.48 -20.16 -8.83
N ILE A 695 -31.15 -20.17 -8.78
CA ILE A 695 -30.32 -21.06 -9.62
C ILE A 695 -30.44 -22.51 -9.16
N GLY A 696 -30.39 -22.78 -7.85
CA GLY A 696 -30.51 -24.12 -7.28
C GLY A 696 -31.82 -24.84 -7.64
N LYS A 697 -32.96 -24.13 -7.63
CA LYS A 697 -34.25 -24.71 -8.06
C LYS A 697 -34.30 -25.05 -9.55
N VAL A 698 -33.70 -24.21 -10.40
CA VAL A 698 -33.64 -24.47 -11.85
C VAL A 698 -32.68 -25.63 -12.14
N ARG A 699 -31.53 -25.69 -11.45
CA ARG A 699 -30.56 -26.80 -11.54
C ARG A 699 -31.18 -28.14 -11.10
N ALA A 700 -31.89 -28.17 -9.97
CA ALA A 700 -32.59 -29.37 -9.50
C ALA A 700 -33.68 -29.85 -10.49
N LYS A 701 -34.41 -28.92 -11.14
CA LYS A 701 -35.38 -29.27 -12.19
C LYS A 701 -34.70 -29.84 -13.43
N TYR A 702 -33.56 -29.27 -13.85
CA TYR A 702 -32.76 -29.78 -14.96
C TYR A 702 -32.26 -31.20 -14.69
N GLU A 703 -31.62 -31.45 -13.54
CA GLU A 703 -31.11 -32.76 -13.16
C GLU A 703 -32.21 -33.82 -13.13
N LYS A 704 -33.38 -33.48 -12.55
CA LYS A 704 -34.56 -34.36 -12.56
C LYS A 704 -35.03 -34.68 -13.98
N GLY A 705 -35.02 -33.69 -14.89
CA GLY A 705 -35.34 -33.88 -16.31
C GLY A 705 -34.36 -34.83 -17.01
N VAL A 706 -33.05 -34.66 -16.79
CA VAL A 706 -32.00 -35.53 -17.35
C VAL A 706 -32.13 -36.97 -16.89
N VAL A 707 -32.38 -37.21 -15.60
CA VAL A 707 -32.57 -38.56 -15.04
C VAL A 707 -33.80 -39.24 -15.63
N SER A 708 -34.93 -38.51 -15.70
CA SER A 708 -36.17 -39.02 -16.29
C SER A 708 -35.97 -39.42 -17.76
N LEU A 709 -35.31 -38.57 -18.55
CA LEU A 709 -34.99 -38.85 -19.95
C LEU A 709 -34.12 -40.09 -20.11
N LYS A 710 -33.06 -40.21 -19.31
CA LYS A 710 -32.17 -41.37 -19.36
C LYS A 710 -32.91 -42.68 -19.03
N GLY A 711 -33.83 -42.64 -18.07
CA GLY A 711 -34.70 -43.78 -17.73
C GLY A 711 -35.58 -44.22 -18.92
N GLN A 712 -36.37 -43.29 -19.47
CA GLN A 712 -37.28 -43.57 -20.58
C GLN A 712 -36.55 -44.12 -21.83
N LEU A 713 -35.36 -43.58 -22.13
CA LEU A 713 -34.54 -44.05 -23.26
C LEU A 713 -33.96 -45.44 -23.02
N ASN A 714 -33.48 -45.73 -21.80
CA ASN A 714 -32.97 -47.05 -21.44
C ASN A 714 -34.06 -48.13 -21.50
N ASP A 715 -35.26 -47.83 -21.02
CA ASP A 715 -36.41 -48.75 -21.08
C ASP A 715 -36.76 -49.09 -22.55
N SER A 716 -36.72 -48.08 -23.43
CA SER A 716 -36.94 -48.25 -24.87
C SER A 716 -35.85 -49.11 -25.54
N ILE A 717 -34.57 -48.89 -25.18
CA ILE A 717 -33.44 -49.71 -25.66
C ILE A 717 -33.57 -51.16 -25.18
N ALA A 718 -33.97 -51.36 -23.91
CA ALA A 718 -34.17 -52.68 -23.33
C ALA A 718 -35.28 -53.47 -24.06
N LEU A 719 -36.38 -52.80 -24.40
CA LEU A 719 -37.47 -53.41 -25.18
C LEU A 719 -37.02 -53.80 -26.59
N LEU A 720 -36.22 -52.96 -27.27
CA LEU A 720 -35.66 -53.28 -28.58
C LEU A 720 -34.71 -54.48 -28.55
N SER A 721 -34.02 -54.69 -27.43
CA SER A 721 -33.03 -55.75 -27.26
C SER A 721 -33.63 -57.06 -26.72
N LYS A 722 -34.91 -57.06 -26.31
CA LYS A 722 -35.60 -58.22 -25.77
C LYS A 722 -35.69 -59.35 -26.81
N ARG A 723 -35.29 -60.55 -26.42
CA ARG A 723 -35.37 -61.77 -27.24
C ARG A 723 -36.78 -62.34 -27.21
N ILE A 724 -37.35 -62.61 -28.38
CA ILE A 724 -38.77 -62.98 -28.53
C ILE A 724 -38.89 -64.17 -29.45
N ARG A 725 -39.74 -65.14 -29.12
CA ARG A 725 -39.92 -66.32 -29.97
C ARG A 725 -40.82 -65.99 -31.15
N CYS A 726 -40.50 -66.55 -32.32
CA CYS A 726 -41.30 -66.39 -33.53
C CYS A 726 -42.57 -67.25 -33.41
N VAL A 727 -43.52 -66.79 -32.61
CA VAL A 727 -44.85 -67.39 -32.40
C VAL A 727 -45.86 -66.28 -32.58
N HIS A 728 -46.98 -66.55 -33.27
CA HIS A 728 -47.94 -65.49 -33.61
C HIS A 728 -48.41 -64.68 -32.38
N ALA A 729 -48.69 -65.33 -31.25
CA ALA A 729 -49.10 -64.67 -30.02
C ALA A 729 -48.02 -63.73 -29.43
N GLU A 730 -46.79 -64.22 -29.27
CA GLU A 730 -45.69 -63.42 -28.70
C GLU A 730 -45.26 -62.27 -29.61
N LEU A 731 -45.31 -62.47 -30.94
CA LEU A 731 -45.02 -61.42 -31.92
C LEU A 731 -46.09 -60.32 -31.93
N LYS A 732 -47.35 -60.67 -31.69
CA LYS A 732 -48.46 -59.70 -31.58
C LYS A 732 -48.32 -58.86 -30.31
N ASP A 733 -48.02 -59.48 -29.17
CA ASP A 733 -47.80 -58.76 -27.91
C ASP A 733 -46.57 -57.85 -28.00
N TYR A 734 -45.51 -58.31 -28.66
CA TYR A 734 -44.35 -57.46 -28.93
C TYR A 734 -44.67 -56.27 -29.82
N LEU A 735 -45.52 -56.46 -30.84
CA LEU A 735 -45.92 -55.38 -31.73
C LEU A 735 -46.70 -54.29 -30.99
N ILE A 736 -47.59 -54.67 -30.07
CA ILE A 736 -48.32 -53.74 -29.20
C ILE A 736 -47.34 -52.97 -28.31
N ALA A 737 -46.38 -53.68 -27.70
CA ALA A 737 -45.34 -53.04 -26.88
C ALA A 737 -44.45 -52.09 -27.69
N LEU A 738 -44.13 -52.41 -28.94
CA LEU A 738 -43.36 -51.53 -29.83
C LEU A 738 -44.17 -50.29 -30.27
N ASP A 739 -45.45 -50.44 -30.59
CA ASP A 739 -46.33 -49.31 -30.94
C ASP A 739 -46.50 -48.37 -29.71
N GLN A 740 -46.61 -48.92 -28.49
CA GLN A 740 -46.61 -48.15 -27.23
C GLN A 740 -45.27 -47.43 -26.98
N CYS A 741 -44.14 -48.13 -27.14
CA CYS A 741 -42.80 -47.55 -27.01
C CYS A 741 -42.55 -46.41 -28.02
N SER A 742 -43.12 -46.49 -29.23
CA SER A 742 -43.06 -45.38 -30.19
C SER A 742 -43.74 -44.10 -29.69
N ALA A 743 -44.81 -44.20 -28.89
CA ALA A 743 -45.46 -43.05 -28.25
C ALA A 743 -44.62 -42.49 -27.09
N GLU A 744 -44.02 -43.36 -26.29
CA GLU A 744 -43.14 -42.99 -25.17
C GLU A 744 -41.87 -42.26 -25.64
N VAL A 745 -41.28 -42.66 -26.78
CA VAL A 745 -40.15 -41.94 -27.39
C VAL A 745 -40.56 -40.54 -27.87
N GLN A 746 -41.81 -40.35 -28.30
CA GLN A 746 -42.32 -39.03 -28.68
C GLN A 746 -42.52 -38.12 -27.47
N GLU A 747 -42.90 -38.68 -26.32
CA GLU A 747 -42.97 -37.98 -25.03
C GLU A 747 -41.57 -37.62 -24.51
N ALA A 748 -40.60 -38.54 -24.63
CA ALA A 748 -39.21 -38.29 -24.28
C ALA A 748 -38.61 -37.12 -25.09
N GLU A 749 -39.01 -36.92 -26.35
CA GLU A 749 -38.60 -35.77 -27.15
C GLU A 749 -39.14 -34.43 -26.62
N ASN A 750 -40.36 -34.42 -26.07
CA ASN A 750 -40.92 -33.21 -25.44
C ASN A 750 -40.20 -32.91 -24.12
N ASN A 751 -39.92 -33.94 -23.31
CA ASN A 751 -39.12 -33.81 -22.09
C ASN A 751 -37.69 -33.32 -22.39
N PHE A 752 -37.11 -33.74 -23.53
CA PHE A 752 -35.80 -33.28 -23.98
C PHE A 752 -35.80 -31.77 -24.31
N LYS A 753 -36.86 -31.27 -24.96
CA LYS A 753 -37.01 -29.82 -25.24
C LYS A 753 -37.11 -29.01 -23.96
N VAL A 754 -37.94 -29.42 -23.00
CA VAL A 754 -38.09 -28.72 -21.71
C VAL A 754 -36.77 -28.71 -20.94
N THR A 755 -36.08 -29.85 -20.90
CA THR A 755 -34.77 -29.98 -20.23
C THR A 755 -33.69 -29.12 -20.91
N THR A 756 -33.74 -28.98 -22.24
CA THR A 756 -32.84 -28.10 -23.01
C THR A 756 -33.07 -26.61 -22.72
N GLU A 757 -34.33 -26.18 -22.58
CA GLU A 757 -34.63 -24.78 -22.22
C GLU A 757 -34.19 -24.45 -20.79
N LEU A 758 -34.38 -25.39 -19.85
CA LEU A 758 -33.82 -25.27 -18.49
C LEU A 758 -32.29 -25.18 -18.52
N ALA A 759 -31.63 -26.00 -19.34
CA ALA A 759 -30.18 -25.95 -19.52
C ALA A 759 -29.71 -24.60 -20.04
N LYS A 760 -30.36 -24.04 -21.08
CA LYS A 760 -30.03 -22.72 -21.64
C LYS A 760 -30.14 -21.61 -20.60
N SER A 761 -31.16 -21.64 -19.75
CA SER A 761 -31.32 -20.65 -18.68
C SER A 761 -30.20 -20.71 -17.63
N LEU A 762 -29.58 -21.88 -17.44
CA LEU A 762 -28.47 -22.09 -16.50
C LEU A 762 -27.09 -21.77 -17.08
N VAL A 763 -26.95 -21.63 -18.41
CA VAL A 763 -25.64 -21.43 -19.08
C VAL A 763 -24.94 -20.17 -18.59
N LYS A 764 -25.69 -19.08 -18.36
CA LYS A 764 -25.11 -17.80 -17.96
C LYS A 764 -24.53 -17.82 -16.54
N ASP A 765 -25.09 -18.68 -15.70
CA ASP A 765 -24.87 -18.69 -14.25
C ASP A 765 -24.17 -19.98 -13.76
N SER A 766 -23.64 -20.81 -14.69
CA SER A 766 -22.91 -22.06 -14.40
C SER A 766 -21.46 -21.97 -14.87
N SER A 767 -20.59 -22.82 -14.31
CA SER A 767 -19.18 -22.87 -14.71
C SER A 767 -19.00 -23.42 -16.13
N ASP A 768 -17.90 -23.08 -16.80
CA ASP A 768 -17.61 -23.58 -18.14
C ASP A 768 -17.54 -25.12 -18.20
N GLU A 769 -17.06 -25.77 -17.14
CA GLU A 769 -17.02 -27.23 -17.02
C GLU A 769 -18.44 -27.81 -16.88
N ASP A 770 -19.29 -27.21 -16.03
CA ASP A 770 -20.69 -27.61 -15.88
C ASP A 770 -21.46 -27.47 -17.21
N VAL A 771 -21.25 -26.35 -17.92
CA VAL A 771 -21.88 -26.10 -19.23
C VAL A 771 -21.47 -27.17 -20.25
N LYS A 772 -20.19 -27.53 -20.26
CA LYS A 772 -19.65 -28.56 -21.16
C LYS A 772 -20.24 -29.94 -20.86
N ASP A 773 -20.35 -30.32 -19.58
CA ASP A 773 -20.95 -31.58 -19.14
C ASP A 773 -22.45 -31.65 -19.45
N MET A 774 -23.18 -30.54 -19.25
CA MET A 774 -24.59 -30.41 -19.61
C MET A 774 -24.80 -30.61 -21.12
N LEU A 775 -23.99 -29.95 -21.95
CA LEU A 775 -24.06 -30.08 -23.40
C LEU A 775 -23.70 -31.49 -23.88
N ALA A 776 -22.67 -32.11 -23.30
CA ALA A 776 -22.28 -33.49 -23.61
C ALA A 776 -23.42 -34.47 -23.29
N THR A 777 -24.05 -34.31 -22.13
CA THR A 777 -25.18 -35.14 -21.69
C THR A 777 -26.38 -35.00 -22.63
N LEU A 778 -26.78 -33.77 -22.96
CA LEU A 778 -27.90 -33.51 -23.88
C LEU A 778 -27.63 -34.05 -25.28
N ASN A 779 -26.38 -33.91 -25.79
CA ASN A 779 -26.02 -34.47 -27.09
C ASN A 779 -26.11 -35.99 -27.11
N SER A 780 -25.61 -36.67 -26.06
CA SER A 780 -25.71 -38.13 -25.97
C SER A 780 -27.16 -38.62 -25.96
N GLN A 781 -28.04 -37.94 -25.22
CA GLN A 781 -29.47 -38.29 -25.14
C GLN A 781 -30.18 -38.02 -26.47
N LYS A 782 -29.83 -36.93 -27.16
CA LYS A 782 -30.36 -36.60 -28.49
C LYS A 782 -30.00 -37.66 -29.53
N GLU A 783 -28.76 -38.15 -29.54
CA GLU A 783 -28.31 -39.21 -30.44
C GLU A 783 -29.12 -40.49 -30.23
N VAL A 784 -29.35 -40.89 -28.97
CA VAL A 784 -30.17 -42.05 -28.62
C VAL A 784 -31.62 -41.88 -29.09
N ILE A 785 -32.24 -40.71 -28.89
CA ILE A 785 -33.61 -40.42 -29.39
C ILE A 785 -33.67 -40.57 -30.92
N ILE A 786 -32.70 -40.01 -31.65
CA ILE A 786 -32.64 -40.09 -33.11
C ILE A 786 -32.53 -41.56 -33.56
N GLN A 787 -31.68 -42.35 -32.89
CA GLN A 787 -31.52 -43.77 -33.18
C GLN A 787 -32.83 -44.54 -32.94
N LEU A 788 -33.48 -44.36 -31.78
CA LEU A 788 -34.74 -45.03 -31.45
C LEU A 788 -35.86 -44.67 -32.43
N LYS A 789 -35.97 -43.40 -32.83
CA LYS A 789 -36.95 -42.94 -33.85
C LYS A 789 -36.74 -43.59 -35.22
N LYS A 790 -35.53 -44.04 -35.53
CA LYS A 790 -35.24 -44.77 -36.77
C LYS A 790 -35.49 -46.26 -36.63
N GLU A 791 -35.07 -46.86 -35.52
CA GLU A 791 -35.10 -48.31 -35.32
C GLU A 791 -36.49 -48.86 -34.97
N ILE A 792 -37.27 -48.17 -34.13
CA ILE A 792 -38.59 -48.64 -33.69
C ILE A 792 -39.57 -48.78 -34.88
N PRO A 793 -39.77 -47.76 -35.74
CA PRO A 793 -40.69 -47.89 -36.88
C PRO A 793 -40.25 -48.97 -37.88
N GLN A 794 -38.93 -49.13 -38.07
CA GLN A 794 -38.39 -50.15 -38.95
C GLN A 794 -38.64 -51.56 -38.40
N LYS A 795 -38.51 -51.76 -37.07
CA LYS A 795 -38.86 -53.03 -36.42
C LYS A 795 -40.36 -53.30 -36.47
N ILE A 796 -41.20 -52.30 -36.18
CA ILE A 796 -42.66 -52.41 -36.30
C ILE A 796 -43.06 -52.87 -37.71
N LYS A 797 -42.49 -52.25 -38.75
CA LYS A 797 -42.72 -52.62 -40.15
C LYS A 797 -42.32 -54.07 -40.44
N ASN A 798 -41.14 -54.48 -39.97
CA ASN A 798 -40.63 -55.84 -40.20
C ASN A 798 -41.47 -56.90 -39.47
N VAL A 799 -41.87 -56.65 -38.21
CA VAL A 799 -42.73 -57.57 -37.43
C VAL A 799 -44.14 -57.65 -38.04
N LYS A 800 -44.74 -56.50 -38.42
CA LYS A 800 -46.04 -56.46 -39.14
C LYS A 800 -46.03 -57.26 -40.44
N ALA A 801 -44.89 -57.29 -41.16
CA ALA A 801 -44.76 -58.05 -42.40
C ALA A 801 -44.67 -59.57 -42.20
N VAL A 802 -44.14 -60.03 -41.06
CA VAL A 802 -43.93 -61.46 -40.76
C VAL A 802 -45.14 -62.08 -40.08
N LEU A 803 -45.87 -61.30 -39.29
CA LEU A 803 -46.98 -61.78 -38.46
C LEU A 803 -48.07 -62.57 -39.24
N PRO A 804 -48.57 -62.13 -40.42
CA PRO A 804 -49.56 -62.89 -41.18
C PRO A 804 -49.03 -64.21 -41.73
N ASN A 805 -47.74 -64.24 -42.07
CA ASN A 805 -47.09 -65.44 -42.62
C ASN A 805 -46.91 -66.51 -41.54
N VAL A 806 -46.51 -66.11 -40.32
CA VAL A 806 -46.41 -67.01 -39.17
C VAL A 806 -47.77 -67.60 -38.82
N ALA A 807 -48.82 -66.77 -38.78
CA ALA A 807 -50.19 -67.25 -38.58
C ALA A 807 -50.62 -68.28 -39.65
N ALA A 808 -50.35 -67.99 -40.93
CA ALA A 808 -50.69 -68.87 -42.03
C ALA A 808 -49.98 -70.23 -41.99
N VAL A 809 -48.74 -70.28 -41.47
CA VAL A 809 -47.98 -71.52 -41.26
C VAL A 809 -48.52 -72.29 -40.05
N GLU A 810 -48.73 -71.63 -38.91
CA GLU A 810 -49.25 -72.27 -37.70
C GLU A 810 -50.65 -72.89 -37.93
N THR A 811 -51.59 -72.15 -38.52
CA THR A 811 -52.94 -72.68 -38.82
C THR A 811 -52.92 -73.77 -39.87
N GLY A 812 -52.12 -73.62 -40.93
CA GLY A 812 -52.03 -74.62 -41.98
C GLY A 812 -51.38 -75.93 -41.57
N ILE A 813 -50.43 -75.89 -40.63
CA ILE A 813 -49.82 -77.10 -40.09
C ILE A 813 -50.77 -77.81 -39.14
N LEU A 814 -51.59 -77.09 -38.36
CA LEU A 814 -52.64 -77.70 -37.53
C LEU A 814 -53.62 -78.51 -38.41
N ASP A 815 -54.10 -77.93 -39.50
CA ASP A 815 -54.99 -78.63 -40.44
C ASP A 815 -54.30 -79.86 -41.07
N LEU A 816 -53.01 -79.75 -41.40
CA LEU A 816 -52.22 -80.87 -41.92
C LEU A 816 -52.00 -81.98 -40.88
N GLU A 817 -51.73 -81.63 -39.63
CA GLU A 817 -51.50 -82.60 -38.54
C GLU A 817 -52.74 -83.44 -38.24
N THR A 818 -53.95 -82.88 -38.37
CA THR A 818 -55.18 -83.68 -38.24
C THR A 818 -55.25 -84.78 -39.30
N TRP A 819 -54.99 -84.44 -40.57
CA TRP A 819 -54.96 -85.42 -41.66
C TRP A 819 -53.83 -86.45 -41.51
N LEU A 820 -52.64 -86.02 -41.08
CA LEU A 820 -51.51 -86.91 -40.82
C LEU A 820 -51.85 -87.93 -39.72
N THR A 821 -52.48 -87.49 -38.65
CA THR A 821 -52.87 -88.37 -37.53
C THR A 821 -53.92 -89.39 -37.98
N GLU A 822 -54.93 -88.98 -38.74
CA GLU A 822 -55.94 -89.89 -39.32
C GLU A 822 -55.31 -90.90 -40.29
N GLY A 823 -54.36 -90.47 -41.12
CA GLY A 823 -53.63 -91.34 -42.04
C GLY A 823 -52.75 -92.37 -41.34
N GLU A 824 -52.06 -91.98 -40.27
CA GLU A 824 -51.26 -92.88 -39.45
C GLU A 824 -52.12 -93.95 -38.75
N GLN A 825 -53.29 -93.55 -38.22
CA GLN A 825 -54.24 -94.47 -37.60
C GLN A 825 -54.80 -95.47 -38.62
N LEU A 826 -55.18 -95.02 -39.81
CA LEU A 826 -55.68 -95.90 -40.87
C LEU A 826 -54.63 -96.95 -41.28
N ILE A 827 -53.38 -96.54 -41.47
CA ILE A 827 -52.28 -97.46 -41.80
C ILE A 827 -52.09 -98.52 -40.71
N LYS A 828 -52.13 -98.12 -39.43
CA LYS A 828 -52.01 -99.04 -38.28
C LYS A 828 -53.17 -100.03 -38.17
N CYS A 829 -54.37 -99.67 -38.63
CA CYS A 829 -55.56 -100.51 -38.51
C CYS A 829 -55.66 -101.63 -39.56
N TYR A 830 -54.86 -101.61 -40.64
CA TYR A 830 -54.92 -102.66 -41.66
C TYR A 830 -54.25 -103.95 -41.19
N LYS A 831 -55.05 -105.01 -41.04
CA LYS A 831 -54.63 -106.39 -40.77
C LYS A 831 -54.63 -107.21 -42.07
N THR A 832 -53.83 -108.28 -42.13
CA THR A 832 -53.70 -109.19 -43.29
C THR A 832 -54.66 -110.38 -43.25
N ASP A 833 -55.74 -110.28 -42.47
CA ASP A 833 -56.77 -111.29 -42.27
C ASP A 833 -58.01 -110.99 -43.12
N GLY A 834 -58.72 -112.02 -43.60
CA GLY A 834 -60.09 -111.87 -44.11
C GLY A 834 -60.41 -112.55 -45.44
N SER A 835 -61.70 -112.50 -45.76
CA SER A 835 -62.27 -113.01 -47.00
C SER A 835 -61.85 -112.17 -48.22
N PRO A 836 -62.03 -112.68 -49.45
CA PRO A 836 -61.80 -111.91 -50.68
C PRO A 836 -62.46 -110.52 -50.68
N GLU A 837 -63.71 -110.43 -50.20
CA GLU A 837 -64.48 -109.18 -50.14
C GLU A 837 -63.91 -108.19 -49.12
N GLU A 838 -63.46 -108.67 -47.96
CA GLU A 838 -62.90 -107.86 -46.88
C GLU A 838 -61.56 -107.21 -47.30
N THR A 839 -60.73 -107.95 -48.04
CA THR A 839 -59.44 -107.46 -48.56
C THR A 839 -59.65 -106.37 -49.62
N ASP A 840 -60.64 -106.54 -50.50
CA ASP A 840 -60.96 -105.56 -51.54
C ASP A 840 -61.61 -104.29 -50.96
N ASN A 841 -62.47 -104.44 -49.94
CA ASN A 841 -63.04 -103.31 -49.18
C ASN A 841 -61.96 -102.50 -48.46
N ARG A 842 -60.98 -103.16 -47.84
CA ARG A 842 -59.84 -102.49 -47.19
C ARG A 842 -58.96 -101.75 -48.21
N LEU A 843 -58.69 -102.36 -49.36
CA LEU A 843 -57.95 -101.72 -50.46
C LEU A 843 -58.71 -100.49 -51.01
N HIS A 844 -60.03 -100.60 -51.17
CA HIS A 844 -60.87 -99.48 -51.61
C HIS A 844 -60.87 -98.34 -50.59
N ARG A 845 -61.02 -98.64 -49.30
CA ARG A 845 -60.97 -97.65 -48.21
C ARG A 845 -59.60 -96.97 -48.11
N HIS A 846 -58.50 -97.71 -48.29
CA HIS A 846 -57.14 -97.18 -48.36
C HIS A 846 -56.99 -96.19 -49.53
N LYS A 847 -57.37 -96.61 -50.74
CA LYS A 847 -57.30 -95.76 -51.94
C LYS A 847 -58.18 -94.51 -51.79
N ALA A 848 -59.39 -94.64 -51.27
CA ALA A 848 -60.30 -93.52 -51.05
C ALA A 848 -59.71 -92.45 -50.10
N PHE A 849 -59.11 -92.84 -48.98
CA PHE A 849 -58.50 -91.90 -48.03
C PHE A 849 -57.25 -91.22 -48.61
N PHE A 850 -56.35 -91.98 -49.23
CA PHE A 850 -55.09 -91.45 -49.78
C PHE A 850 -55.23 -90.75 -51.13
N THR A 851 -56.41 -90.70 -51.76
CA THR A 851 -56.67 -89.75 -52.87
C THR A 851 -56.44 -88.30 -52.45
N LYS A 852 -56.74 -87.97 -51.19
CA LYS A 852 -56.53 -86.64 -50.59
C LYS A 852 -55.05 -86.26 -50.44
N THR A 853 -54.12 -87.19 -50.63
CA THR A 853 -52.67 -86.93 -50.56
C THR A 853 -52.24 -85.81 -51.51
N THR A 854 -52.82 -85.75 -52.71
CA THR A 854 -52.50 -84.71 -53.71
C THR A 854 -52.85 -83.30 -53.21
N TYR A 855 -54.02 -83.14 -52.59
CA TYR A 855 -54.45 -81.88 -51.97
C TYR A 855 -53.56 -81.50 -50.78
N GLN A 856 -53.20 -82.47 -49.94
CA GLN A 856 -52.35 -82.24 -48.76
C GLN A 856 -50.89 -81.95 -49.13
N THR A 857 -50.37 -82.54 -50.22
CA THR A 857 -49.08 -82.15 -50.82
C THR A 857 -49.10 -80.69 -51.27
N SER A 858 -50.17 -80.25 -51.94
CA SER A 858 -50.30 -78.84 -52.36
C SER A 858 -50.37 -77.88 -51.16
N ILE A 859 -51.05 -78.26 -50.06
CA ILE A 859 -51.05 -77.48 -48.82
C ILE A 859 -49.66 -77.40 -48.22
N LEU A 860 -48.96 -78.53 -48.08
CA LEU A 860 -47.61 -78.58 -47.50
C LEU A 860 -46.60 -77.78 -48.34
N GLU A 861 -46.65 -77.87 -49.67
CA GLU A 861 -45.82 -77.06 -50.58
C GLU A 861 -46.13 -75.56 -50.46
N SER A 862 -47.42 -75.21 -50.37
CA SER A 862 -47.86 -73.83 -50.11
C SER A 862 -47.30 -73.31 -48.78
N LYS A 863 -47.40 -74.08 -47.70
CA LYS A 863 -46.87 -73.67 -46.39
C LYS A 863 -45.34 -73.64 -46.34
N ASN A 864 -44.65 -74.55 -47.03
CA ASN A 864 -43.20 -74.48 -47.23
C ASN A 864 -42.78 -73.20 -47.97
N ASN A 865 -43.56 -72.74 -48.96
CA ASN A 865 -43.29 -71.49 -49.66
C ASN A 865 -43.51 -70.26 -48.78
N VAL A 866 -44.57 -70.24 -47.96
CA VAL A 866 -44.79 -69.18 -46.96
C VAL A 866 -43.69 -69.20 -45.89
N PHE A 867 -43.25 -70.38 -45.45
CA PHE A 867 -42.13 -70.54 -44.52
C PHE A 867 -40.81 -69.99 -45.10
N LYS A 868 -40.51 -70.23 -46.39
CA LYS A 868 -39.36 -69.59 -47.07
C LYS A 868 -39.45 -68.05 -47.04
N GLN A 869 -40.65 -67.49 -47.19
CA GLN A 869 -40.85 -66.04 -47.06
C GLN A 869 -40.57 -65.54 -45.64
N ILE A 870 -40.89 -66.32 -44.60
CA ILE A 870 -40.52 -66.03 -43.21
C ILE A 870 -38.99 -66.06 -43.05
N CYS A 871 -38.32 -67.10 -43.57
CA CYS A 871 -36.84 -67.22 -43.49
C CYS A 871 -36.10 -66.03 -44.13
N ASN A 872 -36.62 -65.48 -45.24
CA ASN A 872 -36.04 -64.30 -45.89
C ASN A 872 -36.05 -63.02 -45.03
N THR A 873 -36.78 -63.02 -43.91
CA THR A 873 -36.85 -61.89 -42.96
C THR A 873 -35.96 -62.07 -41.72
N LYS A 874 -35.31 -63.23 -41.57
CA LYS A 874 -34.47 -63.58 -40.41
C LYS A 874 -33.34 -62.58 -40.16
N ASP A 875 -32.65 -62.13 -41.22
CA ASP A 875 -31.56 -61.16 -41.12
C ASP A 875 -32.01 -59.77 -40.64
N LYS A 876 -33.29 -59.45 -40.84
CA LYS A 876 -33.87 -58.14 -40.50
C LYS A 876 -34.41 -58.08 -39.07
N LEU A 877 -34.53 -59.22 -38.38
CA LEU A 877 -35.16 -59.37 -37.07
C LEU A 877 -34.28 -60.19 -36.12
N LYS A 878 -33.07 -59.67 -35.85
CA LYS A 878 -32.03 -60.37 -35.06
C LYS A 878 -32.45 -60.75 -33.64
N ASN A 879 -33.39 -60.00 -33.04
CA ASN A 879 -33.88 -60.27 -31.69
C ASN A 879 -35.01 -61.31 -31.63
N ILE A 880 -35.44 -61.84 -32.78
CA ILE A 880 -36.52 -62.81 -32.88
C ILE A 880 -35.93 -64.20 -33.14
N ASP A 881 -36.35 -65.17 -32.33
CA ASP A 881 -35.92 -66.56 -32.40
C ASP A 881 -36.86 -67.35 -33.32
N PHE A 882 -36.37 -67.70 -34.51
CA PHE A 882 -37.13 -68.41 -35.54
C PHE A 882 -37.18 -69.94 -35.34
N THR A 883 -36.44 -70.48 -34.36
CA THR A 883 -36.37 -71.93 -34.10
C THR A 883 -37.74 -72.62 -33.89
N PRO A 884 -38.77 -72.01 -33.26
CA PRO A 884 -40.06 -72.68 -33.06
C PRO A 884 -40.80 -72.97 -34.37
N VAL A 885 -40.82 -72.01 -35.30
CA VAL A 885 -41.48 -72.16 -36.61
C VAL A 885 -40.67 -73.06 -37.53
N GLU A 886 -39.32 -73.04 -37.43
CA GLU A 886 -38.44 -73.98 -38.13
C GLU A 886 -38.71 -75.43 -37.68
N ASN A 887 -38.83 -75.68 -36.37
CA ASN A 887 -39.14 -77.00 -35.83
C ASN A 887 -40.54 -77.49 -36.25
N LEU A 888 -41.54 -76.60 -36.24
CA LEU A 888 -42.91 -76.91 -36.63
C LEU A 888 -42.98 -77.36 -38.10
N MET A 889 -42.33 -76.61 -39.01
CA MET A 889 -42.30 -76.95 -40.45
C MET A 889 -41.49 -78.22 -40.73
N THR A 890 -40.38 -78.43 -40.01
CA THR A 890 -39.54 -79.63 -40.17
C THR A 890 -40.28 -80.89 -39.73
N SER A 891 -40.92 -80.85 -38.56
CA SER A 891 -41.69 -81.99 -38.04
C SER A 891 -42.88 -82.35 -38.95
N ALA A 892 -43.61 -81.36 -39.47
CA ALA A 892 -44.72 -81.59 -40.39
C ALA A 892 -44.27 -82.24 -41.71
N ASN A 893 -43.14 -81.78 -42.28
CA ASN A 893 -42.56 -82.37 -43.50
C ASN A 893 -42.12 -83.83 -43.28
N GLU A 894 -41.46 -84.13 -42.17
CA GLU A 894 -41.00 -85.48 -41.83
C GLU A 894 -42.18 -86.46 -41.64
N LYS A 895 -43.18 -86.08 -40.84
CA LYS A 895 -44.38 -86.88 -40.63
C LYS A 895 -45.13 -87.17 -41.94
N PHE A 896 -45.26 -86.16 -42.80
CA PHE A 896 -45.90 -86.32 -44.11
C PHE A 896 -45.18 -87.33 -45.01
N GLN A 897 -43.84 -87.28 -45.07
CA GLN A 897 -43.06 -88.24 -45.86
C GLN A 897 -43.20 -89.67 -45.34
N ILE A 898 -43.19 -89.87 -44.02
CA ILE A 898 -43.33 -91.20 -43.40
C ILE A 898 -44.69 -91.83 -43.76
N ILE A 899 -45.77 -91.06 -43.62
CA ILE A 899 -47.14 -91.55 -43.87
C ILE A 899 -47.36 -91.86 -45.35
N VAL A 900 -46.91 -91.00 -46.27
CA VAL A 900 -47.04 -91.23 -47.72
C VAL A 900 -46.26 -92.46 -48.17
N THR A 901 -45.06 -92.68 -47.62
CA THR A 901 -44.24 -93.85 -47.95
C THR A 901 -44.87 -95.15 -47.42
N SER A 902 -45.34 -95.12 -46.18
CA SER A 902 -45.99 -96.27 -45.53
C SER A 902 -47.32 -96.64 -46.21
N ALA A 903 -48.10 -95.65 -46.65
CA ALA A 903 -49.34 -95.87 -47.40
C ALA A 903 -49.10 -96.65 -48.70
N LYS A 904 -48.09 -96.26 -49.48
CA LYS A 904 -47.74 -96.97 -50.73
C LYS A 904 -47.36 -98.44 -50.50
N GLU A 905 -46.68 -98.73 -49.40
CA GLU A 905 -46.28 -100.10 -49.09
C GLU A 905 -47.46 -100.99 -48.68
N VAL A 906 -48.39 -100.45 -47.89
CA VAL A 906 -49.63 -101.17 -47.50
C VAL A 906 -50.54 -101.39 -48.70
N GLU A 907 -50.67 -100.40 -49.59
CA GLU A 907 -51.43 -100.52 -50.83
C GLU A 907 -50.90 -101.68 -51.70
N ARG A 908 -49.57 -101.75 -51.89
CA ARG A 908 -48.93 -102.84 -52.65
C ARG A 908 -49.20 -104.22 -52.04
N LYS A 909 -49.21 -104.33 -50.70
CA LYS A 909 -49.50 -105.57 -49.98
C LYS A 909 -50.97 -106.00 -50.15
N LEU A 910 -51.91 -105.08 -49.98
CA LEU A 910 -53.34 -105.34 -50.16
C LEU A 910 -53.71 -105.71 -51.62
N GLU A 911 -53.08 -105.07 -52.61
CA GLU A 911 -53.26 -105.41 -54.03
C GLU A 911 -52.72 -106.80 -54.40
N CYS A 912 -51.67 -107.26 -53.72
CA CYS A 912 -51.13 -108.60 -53.89
C CYS A 912 -52.11 -109.66 -53.36
N LEU A 913 -52.63 -109.45 -52.15
CA LEU A 913 -53.59 -110.35 -51.51
C LEU A 913 -54.92 -110.43 -52.29
N SER A 914 -55.47 -109.31 -52.75
CA SER A 914 -56.69 -109.28 -53.58
C SER A 914 -56.51 -110.07 -54.90
N ARG A 915 -55.33 -110.00 -55.53
CA ARG A 915 -55.02 -110.77 -56.74
C ARG A 915 -54.95 -112.28 -56.50
N LEU A 916 -54.29 -112.71 -55.43
CA LEU A 916 -54.15 -114.14 -55.08
C LEU A 916 -55.51 -114.75 -54.73
N TRP A 917 -56.35 -114.03 -53.98
CA TRP A 917 -57.71 -114.47 -53.65
C TRP A 917 -58.59 -114.71 -54.89
N ARG A 918 -58.59 -113.78 -55.86
CA ARG A 918 -59.36 -113.95 -57.12
C ARG A 918 -58.88 -115.15 -57.94
N SER A 919 -57.58 -115.40 -57.95
CA SER A 919 -56.97 -116.54 -58.65
C SER A 919 -57.37 -117.87 -58.03
N LEU A 920 -57.40 -117.96 -56.70
CA LEU A 920 -57.85 -119.15 -55.97
C LEU A 920 -59.32 -119.46 -56.25
N GLN A 921 -60.20 -118.45 -56.16
CA GLN A 921 -61.64 -118.62 -56.35
C GLN A 921 -61.99 -119.11 -57.77
N GLN A 922 -61.29 -118.64 -58.80
CA GLN A 922 -61.47 -119.15 -60.17
C GLN A 922 -61.05 -120.61 -60.33
N LYS A 923 -59.97 -121.04 -59.67
CA LYS A 923 -59.51 -122.44 -59.74
C LYS A 923 -60.42 -123.37 -58.92
N GLN A 924 -60.94 -122.89 -57.79
CA GLN A 924 -61.90 -123.61 -56.95
C GLN A 924 -63.19 -123.93 -57.71
N GLN A 925 -63.79 -122.93 -58.37
CA GLN A 925 -65.04 -123.12 -59.11
C GLN A 925 -64.91 -124.16 -60.23
N LYS A 926 -63.79 -124.15 -60.96
CA LYS A 926 -63.53 -125.14 -62.01
C LYS A 926 -63.42 -126.57 -61.47
N LEU A 927 -62.89 -126.73 -60.25
CA LEU A 927 -62.77 -128.02 -59.58
C LEU A 927 -64.14 -128.51 -59.08
N GLU A 928 -64.94 -127.62 -58.48
CA GLU A 928 -66.31 -127.91 -58.02
C GLU A 928 -67.24 -128.30 -59.17
N ASP A 929 -67.26 -127.53 -60.27
CA ASP A 929 -68.12 -127.81 -61.43
C ASP A 929 -67.80 -129.21 -62.03
N TRP A 930 -66.52 -129.60 -62.02
CA TRP A 930 -66.11 -130.93 -62.48
C TRP A 930 -66.60 -132.03 -61.53
N LEU A 931 -66.45 -131.84 -60.21
CA LEU A 931 -66.90 -132.80 -59.19
C LEU A 931 -68.41 -133.00 -59.19
N ASP A 932 -69.19 -131.92 -59.29
CA ASP A 932 -70.66 -132.00 -59.34
C ASP A 932 -71.15 -132.74 -60.60
N THR A 933 -70.42 -132.62 -61.72
CA THR A 933 -70.75 -133.35 -62.94
C THR A 933 -70.39 -134.84 -62.81
N ALA A 934 -69.28 -135.16 -62.13
CA ALA A 934 -68.85 -136.52 -61.84
C ALA A 934 -69.84 -137.25 -60.92
N GLU A 935 -70.28 -136.61 -59.82
CA GLU A 935 -71.25 -137.15 -58.87
C GLU A 935 -72.61 -137.41 -59.54
N ASN A 936 -73.11 -136.47 -60.36
CA ASN A 936 -74.38 -136.67 -61.10
C ASN A 936 -74.33 -137.84 -62.09
N ILE A 937 -73.18 -138.08 -62.73
CA ILE A 937 -73.02 -139.23 -63.63
C ILE A 937 -72.98 -140.54 -62.84
N LEU A 938 -72.42 -140.54 -61.62
CA LEU A 938 -72.35 -141.72 -60.76
C LEU A 938 -73.72 -142.12 -60.17
N ASP A 939 -74.61 -141.17 -59.88
CA ASP A 939 -75.92 -141.44 -59.25
C ASP A 939 -77.04 -141.89 -60.23
N GLU A 940 -76.82 -141.82 -61.56
CA GLU A 940 -77.83 -142.13 -62.58
C GLU A 940 -78.11 -143.66 -62.66
N SER A 941 -79.13 -144.16 -61.93
CA SER A 941 -79.40 -145.59 -61.69
C SER A 941 -80.58 -146.21 -62.46
N GLN A 942 -81.17 -145.51 -63.43
CA GLN A 942 -82.24 -146.04 -64.30
C GLN A 942 -81.82 -146.04 -65.78
N GLY A 943 -81.41 -147.20 -66.31
CA GLY A 943 -81.08 -147.35 -67.72
C GLY A 943 -80.48 -148.72 -68.05
N ASP A 944 -80.51 -149.09 -69.33
CA ASP A 944 -79.94 -150.33 -69.87
C ASP A 944 -78.42 -150.42 -69.53
N PRO A 945 -77.92 -151.49 -68.88
CA PRO A 945 -76.57 -151.54 -68.29
C PRO A 945 -75.43 -151.22 -69.25
N GLU A 946 -75.55 -151.57 -70.53
CA GLU A 946 -74.51 -151.32 -71.53
C GLU A 946 -74.32 -149.82 -71.84
N ASN A 947 -75.39 -149.04 -71.72
CA ASN A 947 -75.37 -147.61 -72.03
C ASN A 947 -74.79 -146.78 -70.86
N LEU A 948 -75.06 -147.19 -69.62
CA LEU A 948 -74.48 -146.58 -68.41
C LEU A 948 -72.96 -146.78 -68.35
N ILE A 949 -72.47 -147.99 -68.65
CA ILE A 949 -71.03 -148.28 -68.68
C ILE A 949 -70.31 -147.45 -69.75
N SER A 950 -70.94 -147.24 -70.91
CA SER A 950 -70.35 -146.44 -71.99
C SER A 950 -70.23 -144.95 -71.62
N LYS A 951 -71.27 -144.38 -70.98
CA LYS A 951 -71.24 -142.99 -70.47
C LYS A 951 -70.16 -142.79 -69.40
N HIS A 952 -70.08 -143.68 -68.41
CA HIS A 952 -69.06 -143.60 -67.35
C HIS A 952 -67.65 -143.63 -67.95
N LYS A 953 -67.42 -144.52 -68.91
CA LYS A 953 -66.12 -144.66 -69.56
C LYS A 953 -65.71 -143.40 -70.34
N ILE A 954 -66.63 -142.75 -71.06
CA ILE A 954 -66.33 -141.54 -71.84
C ILE A 954 -65.97 -140.34 -70.94
N PHE A 955 -66.64 -140.18 -69.80
CA PHE A 955 -66.41 -139.03 -68.92
C PHE A 955 -65.12 -139.19 -68.11
N PHE A 956 -64.96 -140.33 -67.42
CA PHE A 956 -63.82 -140.52 -66.51
C PHE A 956 -62.49 -140.77 -67.25
N ASP A 957 -62.49 -141.37 -68.44
CA ASP A 957 -61.26 -141.52 -69.25
C ASP A 957 -60.75 -140.17 -69.82
N ASN A 958 -61.59 -139.12 -69.85
CA ASN A 958 -61.24 -137.77 -70.33
C ASN A 958 -60.97 -136.77 -69.19
N THR A 959 -60.68 -137.24 -67.98
CA THR A 959 -60.39 -136.37 -66.84
C THR A 959 -58.99 -135.75 -66.95
N ASP A 960 -58.89 -134.42 -66.76
CA ASP A 960 -57.60 -133.72 -66.69
C ASP A 960 -56.88 -134.03 -65.36
N PRO A 961 -55.71 -134.71 -65.39
CA PRO A 961 -55.02 -135.15 -64.17
C PRO A 961 -54.41 -134.01 -63.34
N HIS A 962 -54.36 -132.77 -63.84
CA HIS A 962 -53.71 -131.64 -63.16
C HIS A 962 -54.65 -130.69 -62.41
N LEU A 963 -55.98 -130.86 -62.53
CA LEU A 963 -56.98 -129.94 -62.00
C LEU A 963 -56.83 -129.68 -60.48
N MET A 964 -56.56 -130.73 -59.71
CA MET A 964 -56.37 -130.65 -58.26
C MET A 964 -55.01 -130.04 -57.89
N SER A 965 -53.94 -130.41 -58.60
CA SER A 965 -52.58 -129.92 -58.35
C SER A 965 -52.46 -128.40 -58.54
N ASP A 966 -53.20 -127.85 -59.51
CA ASP A 966 -53.20 -126.41 -59.80
C ASP A 966 -53.95 -125.59 -58.74
N TYR A 967 -54.97 -126.17 -58.12
CA TYR A 967 -55.69 -125.59 -57.00
C TYR A 967 -54.83 -125.58 -55.72
N GLU A 968 -54.15 -126.69 -55.41
CA GLU A 968 -53.26 -126.79 -54.24
C GLU A 968 -52.07 -125.83 -54.30
N THR A 969 -51.49 -125.63 -55.48
CA THR A 969 -50.36 -124.71 -55.66
C THR A 969 -50.78 -123.26 -55.39
N ASN A 970 -51.95 -122.84 -55.88
CA ASN A 970 -52.47 -121.48 -55.69
C ASN A 970 -52.92 -121.24 -54.23
N ALA A 971 -53.52 -122.26 -53.62
CA ALA A 971 -53.82 -122.29 -52.19
C ALA A 971 -52.54 -122.09 -51.35
N SER A 972 -51.46 -122.80 -51.69
CA SER A 972 -50.17 -122.70 -50.98
C SER A 972 -49.51 -121.32 -51.10
N GLU A 973 -49.58 -120.69 -52.27
CA GLU A 973 -49.05 -119.34 -52.49
C GLU A 973 -49.84 -118.26 -51.73
N LEU A 974 -51.17 -118.38 -51.68
CA LEU A 974 -52.01 -117.51 -50.84
C LEU A 974 -51.66 -117.66 -49.35
N LEU A 975 -51.50 -118.90 -48.88
CA LEU A 975 -51.12 -119.20 -47.49
C LEU A 975 -49.75 -118.62 -47.11
N GLN A 976 -48.78 -118.55 -48.04
CA GLN A 976 -47.47 -117.95 -47.78
C GLN A 976 -47.54 -116.44 -47.52
N GLN A 977 -48.47 -115.72 -48.16
CA GLN A 977 -48.67 -114.28 -47.95
C GLN A 977 -49.54 -113.97 -46.72
N MET A 978 -50.07 -115.00 -46.05
CA MET A 978 -50.91 -114.89 -44.86
C MET A 978 -50.16 -115.26 -43.57
N ASN A 979 -50.67 -114.75 -42.45
CA ASN A 979 -50.10 -114.98 -41.13
C ASN A 979 -50.31 -116.43 -40.66
N VAL A 980 -49.40 -116.92 -39.81
CA VAL A 980 -49.29 -118.33 -39.39
C VAL A 980 -50.57 -118.88 -38.71
N ALA A 981 -51.32 -118.03 -38.00
CA ALA A 981 -52.54 -118.43 -37.30
C ALA A 981 -53.71 -118.77 -38.26
N GLU A 982 -53.75 -118.15 -39.43
CA GLU A 982 -54.87 -118.24 -40.39
C GLU A 982 -54.65 -119.29 -41.47
N ARG A 983 -53.41 -119.79 -41.61
CA ARG A 983 -53.13 -120.91 -42.51
C ARG A 983 -53.89 -122.18 -42.13
N LYS A 984 -54.18 -122.37 -40.84
CA LYS A 984 -54.92 -123.55 -40.36
C LYS A 984 -56.39 -123.54 -40.79
N LEU A 985 -57.10 -122.43 -40.59
CA LEU A 985 -58.53 -122.34 -40.88
C LEU A 985 -58.82 -122.43 -42.38
N LEU A 986 -57.95 -121.84 -43.20
CA LEU A 986 -58.08 -121.95 -44.66
C LEU A 986 -57.64 -123.32 -45.18
N SER A 987 -56.61 -123.94 -44.59
CA SER A 987 -56.21 -125.31 -44.95
C SER A 987 -57.32 -126.34 -44.70
N GLU A 988 -58.15 -126.16 -43.67
CA GLU A 988 -59.29 -127.04 -43.39
C GLU A 988 -60.40 -126.90 -44.45
N THR A 989 -60.73 -125.67 -44.85
CA THR A 989 -61.75 -125.41 -45.88
C THR A 989 -61.29 -125.80 -47.28
N LEU A 990 -60.00 -125.62 -47.59
CA LEU A 990 -59.39 -126.05 -48.85
C LEU A 990 -59.26 -127.59 -48.94
N GLY A 991 -59.12 -128.28 -47.79
CA GLY A 991 -59.03 -129.74 -47.69
C GLY A 991 -60.34 -130.46 -48.00
N HIS A 992 -61.49 -129.83 -47.77
CA HIS A 992 -62.80 -130.44 -48.06
C HIS A 992 -62.99 -130.75 -49.55
N LEU A 993 -62.47 -129.92 -50.45
CA LEU A 993 -62.51 -130.19 -51.89
C LEU A 993 -61.55 -131.29 -52.32
N LYS A 994 -60.46 -131.47 -51.57
CA LYS A 994 -59.54 -132.59 -51.75
C LYS A 994 -60.19 -133.91 -51.35
N GLU A 995 -60.83 -133.94 -50.18
CA GLU A 995 -61.60 -135.12 -49.72
C GLU A 995 -62.74 -135.46 -50.67
N ARG A 996 -63.34 -134.47 -51.32
CA ARG A 996 -64.44 -134.68 -52.28
C ARG A 996 -63.96 -135.16 -53.66
N TRP A 997 -62.69 -134.91 -54.00
CA TRP A 997 -62.06 -135.38 -55.24
C TRP A 997 -61.50 -136.80 -55.14
N GLU A 998 -61.06 -137.21 -53.95
CA GLU A 998 -60.63 -138.58 -53.62
C GLU A 998 -61.82 -139.55 -53.57
#